data_AF-A0A8X7Y893-F1
#
_entry.id   AF-A0A8X7Y893-F1
#
_cell.length_a   1.000
_cell.length_b   1.000
_cell.length_c   1.000
_cell.angle_alpha   90.00
_cell.angle_beta   90.00
_cell.angle_gamma   90.00
#
_symmetry.space_group_name_H-M   'P 1'
#
loop_
_entity.id
_entity.type
_entity.pdbx_description
1 polymer ?
#
loop_
_entity_poly.entity_id
_entity_poly.type
_entity_poly.pdbx_seq_one_letter_code
_entity_poly.pdbx_strand_id
1 'polypeptide(L)'
;MQQQQQVVADLFSSHQASHIASSSNPPSSSSLSLKVVNSIRLWLEWRRETELFKTIRLLEKWQKLLNSSGNMVLLLVLLMLVFDVSAFPENGNKIKSRTYLSPEFMLGPGSVESKTYDDIDFPRGHIALKSFNAEVVDQAGNPVPLYDTYIHHWLVGKYYENRPSGRNFSRNSGLCQGQILGQYFGLGSETRKTATHIPDPFGIQIGNPAEIPEGYQEKWYLGVHAIETRGVEDRLRCIECWCDLYNVTNDEYGNPIRPDYKGGLFCCYGQTQCKVRQGFQGGKRSLYLRYTVKWIEWDSSTIPVEIFVLDATDTGKRLLGSTGISPENGCQVEYEVESCTSTDAAGNGCIDIKRNSVTMPTGGYVIYAVAHQHAGGIGSTLYGQDGNVICASIPIYGNGNEAGNEDGYIVGMSTCYPEPGSVKIAAGENLTLESYYDSTNKHTGVMGFFYIYIAEQAPNVTFSQAPVQMHESIKVTTNAWSIVVFIGLAVTVAVAVHSWPKKRREGGYKPPALYTIKVKTCAWSIVVFIGLAVTAAVSVHSWLKKRRGDPTLLSYVDMNQAGFMFVLVICRMIHLNRREPKLFKIIRMIHLLEKWQRPLNSSGNMVLLLVLSILAFDVSCTQAFLENGNKIKSKTFLSPEFMLGPGSVESKTYDDIDFPRGHIALKSFNAEVVDQDGNPVPLYETYIHHWLVGKYYEHRPSGRNFSRNSGLCQGQVLGQYFGLGSETRKTASHIPDPFGIEIGNPVEIPEGYQEKWYLGVHAIETRGVEDRLGCIECWCDLYNVTNDEDGNPIRPDYKGGLFCCYGQTQCKVRQGFQGGKRSLYLRYTVKWIDWDSSTIPVEIVVLDVTDTGKRLLGSTGISPENGCQVEYAVESCTATDAAGNGCIDIKRNNLTMPTGGYVIYAVAHQHAGGIGSTLYGQDGNVICTSIPIYGNGNEAGNEDGYIVGMSTCYPEPGSVKITAGENLTLESNYNSTNKHTGVMGLFYIYIAEQAPNVTFSQAPVQMHESIKVTTYAWSIVVFIGLAVTIAVAVHSWLKKRREGGYKPVPK
;
A
#
# COMPACT_ATOMS: atom_id res chain seq x y z
N MET A 1 36.30 28.06 52.98
CA MET A 1 36.08 28.89 51.78
C MET A 1 36.77 28.18 50.63
N GLN A 2 36.19 28.18 49.43
CA GLN A 2 36.52 27.24 48.34
C GLN A 2 36.11 25.78 48.63
N GLN A 3 35.88 25.05 47.53
CA GLN A 3 35.73 23.60 47.32
C GLN A 3 35.59 22.66 48.53
N GLN A 4 34.57 21.79 48.53
CA GLN A 4 34.80 20.35 48.29
C GLN A 4 33.54 19.50 48.03
N GLN A 5 33.80 18.50 47.21
CA GLN A 5 33.04 17.34 46.74
C GLN A 5 32.24 16.48 47.77
N GLN A 6 31.04 16.04 47.34
CA GLN A 6 30.69 14.63 47.07
C GLN A 6 30.33 13.65 48.24
N VAL A 7 29.07 13.17 48.20
CA VAL A 7 28.63 11.74 48.22
C VAL A 7 28.52 10.92 49.52
N VAL A 8 27.44 10.10 49.56
CA VAL A 8 27.15 8.91 50.42
C VAL A 8 26.97 9.23 51.92
N ALA A 9 25.77 9.10 52.50
CA ALA A 9 24.98 7.89 52.78
C ALA A 9 25.59 7.02 53.89
N ASP A 10 24.81 6.79 54.94
CA ASP A 10 25.13 5.88 56.03
C ASP A 10 23.89 5.08 56.42
N LEU A 11 23.99 3.76 56.28
CA LEU A 11 23.31 2.76 57.11
C LEU A 11 23.87 1.37 56.74
N PHE A 12 25.03 1.05 57.31
CA PHE A 12 25.67 -0.25 57.11
C PHE A 12 25.08 -1.32 58.05
N SER A 13 24.70 -2.44 57.43
CA SER A 13 24.80 -3.82 57.93
C SER A 13 23.71 -4.44 58.82
N SER A 14 23.51 -5.74 58.53
CA SER A 14 22.93 -6.82 59.35
C SER A 14 21.38 -6.82 59.54
N HIS A 15 20.69 -7.96 59.54
CA HIS A 15 21.14 -9.36 59.36
C HIS A 15 20.07 -10.26 58.71
N GLN A 16 20.48 -11.49 58.42
CA GLN A 16 19.69 -12.60 57.86
C GLN A 16 18.65 -13.17 58.85
N ALA A 17 17.88 -14.11 58.29
CA ALA A 17 17.29 -15.29 58.94
C ALA A 17 15.89 -15.15 59.55
N SER A 18 14.91 -15.67 58.80
CA SER A 18 13.63 -16.13 59.32
C SER A 18 13.74 -17.60 59.76
N HIS A 19 13.61 -17.91 61.06
CA HIS A 19 13.02 -19.17 61.53
C HIS A 19 12.65 -19.14 63.03
N ILE A 20 11.41 -19.56 63.31
CA ILE A 20 10.92 -20.25 64.54
C ILE A 20 10.54 -19.42 65.79
N ALA A 21 9.28 -19.66 66.21
CA ALA A 21 8.69 -19.64 67.56
C ALA A 21 8.27 -18.32 68.29
N SER A 22 6.94 -18.13 68.27
CA SER A 22 6.06 -18.13 69.46
C SER A 22 5.63 -16.83 70.19
N SER A 23 4.30 -16.62 70.12
CA SER A 23 3.37 -16.28 71.23
C SER A 23 3.09 -14.83 71.67
N SER A 24 1.83 -14.66 72.11
CA SER A 24 1.23 -13.56 72.93
C SER A 24 1.07 -12.14 72.36
N ASN A 25 -0.08 -11.93 71.71
CA ASN A 25 -1.19 -10.98 71.99
C ASN A 25 -1.00 -9.56 72.62
N PRO A 26 -1.95 -8.62 72.38
CA PRO A 26 -1.76 -7.15 72.39
C PRO A 26 -2.34 -6.45 73.65
N PRO A 27 -2.43 -5.09 73.78
CA PRO A 27 -3.55 -4.31 73.18
C PRO A 27 -3.38 -2.77 72.95
N SER A 28 -4.38 -2.15 72.27
CA SER A 28 -5.01 -0.82 72.55
C SER A 28 -4.25 0.54 72.37
N SER A 29 -4.90 1.71 72.18
CA SER A 29 -6.17 2.13 71.53
C SER A 29 -6.41 3.67 71.60
N SER A 30 -7.11 4.27 70.61
CA SER A 30 -7.92 5.53 70.69
C SER A 30 -7.17 6.88 70.93
N SER A 31 -7.67 8.10 70.67
CA SER A 31 -8.90 8.68 70.06
C SER A 31 -8.53 10.06 69.43
N LEU A 32 -9.01 10.49 68.25
CA LEU A 32 -10.33 11.02 67.83
C LEU A 32 -10.69 12.47 68.27
N SER A 33 -10.87 13.35 67.26
CA SER A 33 -11.79 14.53 67.22
C SER A 33 -11.55 15.79 68.08
N LEU A 34 -11.19 16.92 67.42
CA LEU A 34 -12.06 18.13 67.35
C LEU A 34 -11.56 19.20 66.34
N LYS A 35 -12.48 19.72 65.49
CA LYS A 35 -12.52 21.06 64.79
C LYS A 35 -12.97 21.00 63.31
N VAL A 36 -14.23 20.62 63.09
CA VAL A 36 -14.92 20.65 61.78
C VAL A 36 -15.75 21.93 61.56
N VAL A 37 -15.60 22.96 62.42
CA VAL A 37 -16.59 24.05 62.56
C VAL A 37 -16.24 25.35 61.79
N ASN A 38 -15.02 25.52 61.25
CA ASN A 38 -14.62 26.78 60.61
C ASN A 38 -14.88 26.88 59.09
N SER A 39 -15.19 25.79 58.38
CA SER A 39 -15.31 25.82 56.92
C SER A 39 -16.71 26.20 56.40
N ILE A 40 -17.74 26.17 57.25
CA ILE A 40 -19.14 26.38 56.83
C ILE A 40 -19.55 27.87 56.84
N ARG A 41 -18.84 28.73 57.59
CA ARG A 41 -19.19 30.15 57.71
C ARG A 41 -18.69 31.02 56.54
N LEU A 42 -17.63 30.59 55.85
CA LEU A 42 -17.12 31.27 54.64
C LEU A 42 -17.90 30.93 53.36
N TRP A 43 -18.75 29.91 53.38
CA TRP A 43 -19.53 29.47 52.22
C TRP A 43 -20.90 30.18 52.08
N LEU A 44 -21.37 30.86 53.13
CA LEU A 44 -22.72 31.44 53.18
C LEU A 44 -22.79 32.97 52.97
N GLU A 45 -21.66 33.68 52.94
CA GLU A 45 -21.61 35.12 52.61
C GLU A 45 -21.22 35.41 51.14
N TRP A 46 -20.73 34.41 50.39
CA TRP A 46 -20.49 34.52 48.94
C TRP A 46 -21.77 34.27 48.11
N ARG A 47 -22.88 34.91 48.48
CA ARG A 47 -24.19 34.74 47.80
C ARG A 47 -24.95 36.04 47.57
N ARG A 48 -24.23 37.10 47.20
CA ARG A 48 -24.79 38.33 46.61
C ARG A 48 -23.78 38.89 45.60
N GLU A 49 -24.31 39.34 44.46
CA GLU A 49 -23.57 39.78 43.26
C GLU A 49 -22.76 38.70 42.50
N THR A 50 -23.46 37.89 41.70
CA THR A 50 -22.87 37.15 40.57
C THR A 50 -23.64 37.44 39.29
N GLU A 51 -22.94 37.34 38.15
CA GLU A 51 -23.26 37.97 36.85
C GLU A 51 -24.64 37.68 36.23
N LEU A 52 -25.36 36.66 36.71
CA LEU A 52 -26.58 36.13 36.10
C LEU A 52 -27.69 37.18 35.88
N PHE A 53 -27.83 38.18 36.78
CA PHE A 53 -28.84 39.23 36.64
C PHE A 53 -28.46 40.33 35.63
N LYS A 54 -27.17 40.52 35.31
CA LYS A 54 -26.74 41.40 34.21
C LYS A 54 -27.04 40.74 32.87
N THR A 55 -26.80 39.42 32.75
CA THR A 55 -27.08 38.63 31.54
C THR A 55 -28.56 38.69 31.15
N ILE A 56 -29.48 38.57 32.12
CA ILE A 56 -30.93 38.59 31.85
C ILE A 56 -31.39 39.96 31.31
N ARG A 57 -30.93 41.08 31.87
CA ARG A 57 -31.24 42.43 31.33
C ARG A 57 -30.58 42.73 29.99
N LEU A 58 -29.45 42.08 29.68
CA LEU A 58 -28.84 42.12 28.35
C LEU A 58 -29.68 41.35 27.33
N LEU A 59 -30.16 40.15 27.68
CA LEU A 59 -31.01 39.32 26.80
C LEU A 59 -32.34 40.03 26.45
N GLU A 60 -32.99 40.71 27.40
CA GLU A 60 -34.18 41.52 27.11
C GLU A 60 -33.92 42.72 26.18
N LYS A 61 -32.70 43.29 26.18
CA LYS A 61 -32.29 44.31 25.20
C LYS A 61 -32.02 43.72 23.82
N TRP A 62 -31.35 42.56 23.75
CA TRP A 62 -31.10 41.85 22.50
C TRP A 62 -32.40 41.39 21.80
N GLN A 63 -33.40 40.95 22.57
CA GLN A 63 -34.71 40.55 22.04
C GLN A 63 -35.47 41.71 21.37
N LYS A 64 -35.17 42.97 21.70
CA LYS A 64 -35.75 44.15 21.04
C LYS A 64 -35.01 44.59 19.77
N LEU A 65 -33.72 44.26 19.62
CA LEU A 65 -32.94 44.54 18.41
C LEU A 65 -33.26 43.57 17.26
N LEU A 66 -33.70 42.35 17.57
CA LEU A 66 -34.01 41.29 16.60
C LEU A 66 -35.28 41.52 15.76
N ASN A 67 -36.12 42.50 16.09
CA ASN A 67 -37.38 42.79 15.37
C ASN A 67 -37.25 43.85 14.24
N SER A 68 -36.04 44.25 13.86
CA SER A 68 -35.80 45.12 12.71
C SER A 68 -35.34 44.32 11.48
N SER A 69 -36.19 44.24 10.46
CA SER A 69 -36.05 43.33 9.31
C SER A 69 -34.92 43.67 8.31
N GLY A 70 -34.04 44.61 8.63
CA GLY A 70 -32.82 44.91 7.86
C GLY A 70 -31.58 44.14 8.33
N ASN A 71 -31.50 43.80 9.63
CA ASN A 71 -30.27 43.26 10.22
C ASN A 71 -30.24 41.73 10.33
N MET A 72 -31.30 41.01 9.94
CA MET A 72 -31.32 39.55 10.09
C MET A 72 -30.32 38.83 9.18
N VAL A 73 -29.98 39.41 8.01
CA VAL A 73 -28.94 38.86 7.12
C VAL A 73 -27.55 39.17 7.66
N LEU A 74 -27.30 40.38 8.16
CA LEU A 74 -26.01 40.72 8.78
C LEU A 74 -25.78 39.91 10.08
N LEU A 75 -26.84 39.66 10.86
CA LEU A 75 -26.78 38.80 12.03
C LEU A 75 -26.66 37.32 11.65
N LEU A 76 -27.24 36.85 10.53
CA LEU A 76 -26.98 35.49 10.02
C LEU A 76 -25.55 35.33 9.52
N VAL A 77 -24.97 36.33 8.85
CA VAL A 77 -23.57 36.32 8.42
C VAL A 77 -22.64 36.38 9.64
N LEU A 78 -22.93 37.22 10.64
CA LEU A 78 -22.19 37.24 11.90
C LEU A 78 -22.41 35.98 12.75
N LEU A 79 -23.59 35.35 12.73
CA LEU A 79 -23.83 34.07 13.39
C LEU A 79 -23.12 32.93 12.67
N MET A 80 -23.04 32.92 11.34
CA MET A 80 -22.19 31.97 10.62
C MET A 80 -20.71 32.17 11.00
N LEU A 81 -20.22 33.42 11.01
CA LEU A 81 -18.84 33.76 11.41
C LEU A 81 -18.55 33.53 12.91
N VAL A 82 -19.56 33.39 13.77
CA VAL A 82 -19.41 33.09 15.21
C VAL A 82 -19.72 31.62 15.53
N PHE A 83 -20.52 30.92 14.73
CA PHE A 83 -20.70 29.47 14.82
C PHE A 83 -19.49 28.69 14.26
N ASP A 84 -18.64 29.32 13.43
CA ASP A 84 -17.27 28.83 13.18
C ASP A 84 -16.38 28.85 14.46
N VAL A 85 -16.81 29.49 15.55
CA VAL A 85 -16.05 29.64 16.82
C VAL A 85 -16.80 28.98 17.98
N SER A 86 -17.51 27.88 17.74
CA SER A 86 -18.10 27.04 18.79
C SER A 86 -18.00 25.55 18.47
N ALA A 87 -16.79 25.13 18.13
CA ALA A 87 -16.40 23.72 18.25
C ALA A 87 -16.45 23.31 19.74
N PHE A 88 -17.54 22.68 20.15
CA PHE A 88 -17.46 21.70 21.23
C PHE A 88 -16.55 20.57 20.72
N PRO A 89 -15.60 20.07 21.54
CA PRO A 89 -14.45 19.35 21.03
C PRO A 89 -14.87 18.02 20.38
N GLU A 90 -14.67 17.94 19.07
CA GLU A 90 -14.32 16.67 18.45
C GLU A 90 -12.97 16.25 19.04
N ASN A 91 -13.00 15.45 20.11
CA ASN A 91 -11.81 14.73 20.58
C ASN A 91 -11.50 13.51 19.69
N GLY A 92 -11.75 13.65 18.39
CA GLY A 92 -11.13 12.89 17.31
C GLY A 92 -10.16 13.86 16.65
N ASN A 93 -8.89 13.74 17.00
CA ASN A 93 -7.89 14.79 16.82
C ASN A 93 -7.61 14.99 15.32
N LYS A 94 -8.27 15.97 14.69
CA LYS A 94 -8.26 16.17 13.23
C LYS A 94 -6.85 16.50 12.75
N ILE A 95 -6.27 15.60 11.96
CA ILE A 95 -4.96 15.79 11.35
C ILE A 95 -4.98 17.06 10.48
N LYS A 96 -4.27 18.08 10.96
CA LYS A 96 -3.98 19.32 10.25
C LYS A 96 -2.83 19.07 9.28
N SER A 97 -2.82 19.79 8.17
CA SER A 97 -1.74 19.75 7.19
C SER A 97 -1.48 21.13 6.64
N ARG A 98 -0.20 21.47 6.43
CA ARG A 98 0.21 22.68 5.72
C ARG A 98 1.50 22.43 4.94
N THR A 99 1.54 22.99 3.74
CA THR A 99 2.73 23.03 2.89
C THR A 99 3.37 24.41 2.97
N TYR A 100 4.69 24.41 3.01
CA TYR A 100 5.57 25.57 3.14
C TYR A 100 6.64 25.53 2.05
N LEU A 101 7.35 26.64 1.86
CA LEU A 101 8.53 26.74 1.01
C LEU A 101 9.71 27.25 1.86
N SER A 102 10.92 26.78 1.57
CA SER A 102 12.14 27.43 2.05
C SER A 102 12.28 28.83 1.43
N PRO A 103 13.22 29.66 1.93
CA PRO A 103 13.78 30.73 1.12
C PRO A 103 14.36 30.20 -0.19
N GLU A 104 14.43 31.07 -1.20
CA GLU A 104 14.99 30.78 -2.51
C GLU A 104 16.49 30.45 -2.44
N PHE A 105 16.91 29.40 -3.16
CA PHE A 105 18.31 29.16 -3.50
C PHE A 105 18.54 29.12 -5.02
N MET A 106 19.74 29.52 -5.44
CA MET A 106 20.06 29.81 -6.85
C MET A 106 21.24 28.97 -7.34
N LEU A 107 20.94 27.83 -7.97
CA LEU A 107 21.92 26.87 -8.48
C LEU A 107 22.16 27.03 -9.99
N GLY A 108 23.44 27.05 -10.40
CA GLY A 108 23.88 26.92 -11.79
C GLY A 108 24.60 25.59 -12.05
N PRO A 109 24.91 25.26 -13.32
CA PRO A 109 25.51 23.97 -13.71
C PRO A 109 26.69 23.54 -12.84
N GLY A 110 26.61 22.35 -12.24
CA GLY A 110 27.65 21.81 -11.36
C GLY A 110 27.77 22.45 -9.97
N SER A 111 27.11 23.58 -9.69
CA SER A 111 27.31 24.31 -8.43
C SER A 111 26.63 23.63 -7.24
N VAL A 112 27.18 23.89 -6.05
CA VAL A 112 26.71 23.36 -4.77
C VAL A 112 26.12 24.47 -3.92
N GLU A 113 24.93 24.23 -3.40
CA GLU A 113 24.34 25.01 -2.32
C GLU A 113 24.47 24.19 -1.04
N SER A 114 24.95 24.83 0.04
CA SER A 114 24.84 24.32 1.40
C SER A 114 24.52 25.51 2.29
N LYS A 115 23.27 25.57 2.78
CA LYS A 115 22.76 26.71 3.56
C LYS A 115 21.83 26.26 4.68
N THR A 116 21.92 26.97 5.79
CA THR A 116 20.96 26.87 6.90
C THR A 116 20.10 28.14 6.95
N TYR A 117 18.79 27.94 6.98
CA TYR A 117 17.77 28.97 7.14
C TYR A 117 17.23 28.94 8.57
N ASP A 118 17.43 30.02 9.33
CA ASP A 118 16.91 30.18 10.68
C ASP A 118 15.44 30.63 10.70
N ASP A 119 14.69 30.20 11.72
CA ASP A 119 13.33 30.67 12.03
C ASP A 119 12.33 30.46 10.88
N ILE A 120 12.38 29.27 10.29
CA ILE A 120 11.51 28.87 9.18
C ILE A 120 10.03 28.84 9.59
N ASP A 121 9.15 28.95 8.59
CA ASP A 121 7.72 28.75 8.78
C ASP A 121 7.42 27.28 9.13
N PHE A 122 7.17 27.04 10.41
CA PHE A 122 6.87 25.72 10.96
C PHE A 122 5.58 25.79 11.78
N PRO A 123 4.81 24.69 11.94
CA PRO A 123 3.70 24.65 12.88
C PRO A 123 4.16 25.02 14.30
N ARG A 124 3.43 25.91 14.98
CA ARG A 124 3.73 26.38 16.34
C ARG A 124 2.54 26.12 17.27
N GLY A 125 2.83 25.97 18.57
CA GLY A 125 1.88 25.58 19.61
C GLY A 125 2.25 24.22 20.20
N HIS A 126 1.55 23.78 21.25
CA HIS A 126 1.74 22.45 21.82
C HIS A 126 1.02 21.44 20.94
N ILE A 127 1.77 20.76 20.08
CA ILE A 127 1.24 19.90 19.01
C ILE A 127 2.01 18.58 18.94
N ALA A 128 1.39 17.59 18.31
CA ALA A 128 2.04 16.33 17.97
C ALA A 128 2.17 16.19 16.45
N LEU A 129 3.40 16.16 15.95
CA LEU A 129 3.66 15.97 14.52
C LEU A 129 3.46 14.50 14.13
N LYS A 130 2.82 14.32 12.97
CA LYS A 130 2.32 13.04 12.43
C LYS A 130 2.94 12.64 11.09
N SER A 131 3.56 13.58 10.36
CA SER A 131 4.46 13.32 9.23
C SER A 131 5.17 14.59 8.76
N PHE A 132 6.36 14.46 8.15
CA PHE A 132 7.07 15.55 7.48
C PHE A 132 7.63 15.05 6.13
N ASN A 133 7.19 15.62 5.01
CA ASN A 133 7.69 15.28 3.67
C ASN A 133 8.29 16.52 3.00
N ALA A 134 9.42 16.39 2.31
CA ALA A 134 10.06 17.48 1.58
C ALA A 134 10.36 17.11 0.12
N GLU A 135 10.47 18.13 -0.73
CA GLU A 135 10.71 18.01 -2.17
C GLU A 135 11.43 19.26 -2.68
N VAL A 136 12.39 19.14 -3.60
CA VAL A 136 12.96 20.30 -4.30
C VAL A 136 12.08 20.64 -5.50
N VAL A 137 11.61 21.89 -5.54
CA VAL A 137 10.73 22.41 -6.59
C VAL A 137 11.32 23.62 -7.30
N ASP A 138 10.93 23.78 -8.56
CA ASP A 138 11.18 24.99 -9.33
C ASP A 138 10.28 26.18 -8.88
N GLN A 139 10.50 27.35 -9.48
CA GLN A 139 9.69 28.55 -9.24
C GLN A 139 8.19 28.40 -9.57
N ALA A 140 7.80 27.40 -10.38
CA ALA A 140 6.41 27.09 -10.68
C ALA A 140 5.81 26.03 -9.72
N GLY A 141 6.61 25.46 -8.81
CA GLY A 141 6.20 24.45 -7.85
C GLY A 141 6.28 23.01 -8.36
N ASN A 142 6.90 22.77 -9.53
CA ASN A 142 7.09 21.43 -10.07
C ASN A 142 8.28 20.75 -9.38
N PRO A 143 8.19 19.47 -9.00
CA PRO A 143 9.34 18.68 -8.54
C PRO A 143 10.46 18.64 -9.58
N VAL A 144 11.71 18.76 -9.14
CA VAL A 144 12.90 18.80 -10.02
C VAL A 144 13.58 17.43 -10.06
N PRO A 145 13.88 16.86 -11.25
CA PRO A 145 14.53 15.57 -11.32
C PRO A 145 15.95 15.56 -10.70
N LEU A 146 16.33 14.48 -10.02
CA LEU A 146 17.63 14.30 -9.34
C LEU A 146 18.83 14.36 -10.30
N TYR A 147 18.62 13.98 -11.55
CA TYR A 147 19.62 14.10 -12.61
C TYR A 147 19.82 15.55 -13.12
N ASP A 148 18.95 16.48 -12.70
CA ASP A 148 19.01 17.91 -12.98
C ASP A 148 19.41 18.71 -11.72
N THR A 149 18.91 18.32 -10.54
CA THR A 149 19.37 18.82 -9.23
C THR A 149 19.19 17.74 -8.17
N TYR A 150 20.30 17.26 -7.63
CA TYR A 150 20.33 16.24 -6.58
C TYR A 150 20.20 16.92 -5.21
N ILE A 151 19.12 16.63 -4.48
CA ILE A 151 19.03 16.98 -3.06
C ILE A 151 19.85 15.97 -2.26
N HIS A 152 21.08 16.35 -1.93
CA HIS A 152 22.03 15.49 -1.23
C HIS A 152 21.57 15.29 0.21
N HIS A 153 21.26 16.39 0.90
CA HIS A 153 20.58 16.38 2.20
C HIS A 153 19.64 17.57 2.36
N TRP A 154 18.59 17.39 3.14
CA TRP A 154 17.97 18.47 3.89
C TRP A 154 17.83 18.03 5.34
N LEU A 155 17.82 18.98 6.29
CA LEU A 155 17.67 18.68 7.71
C LEU A 155 16.89 19.77 8.43
N VAL A 156 16.10 19.40 9.43
CA VAL A 156 15.25 20.30 10.22
C VAL A 156 15.48 20.02 11.71
N GLY A 157 15.82 21.07 12.46
CA GLY A 157 16.09 20.98 13.89
C GLY A 157 15.47 22.12 14.70
N LYS A 158 15.29 21.87 16.00
CA LYS A 158 14.69 22.78 16.98
C LYS A 158 15.77 23.61 17.67
N TYR A 159 15.52 24.89 17.91
CA TYR A 159 16.34 25.72 18.79
C TYR A 159 15.50 26.70 19.60
N TYR A 160 16.00 27.07 20.77
CA TYR A 160 15.40 28.06 21.64
C TYR A 160 16.20 29.37 21.52
N GLU A 161 15.54 30.49 21.22
CA GLU A 161 16.18 31.82 21.13
C GLU A 161 15.62 32.78 22.18
N ASN A 162 16.50 33.43 22.93
CA ASN A 162 16.18 34.60 23.77
C ASN A 162 17.25 35.66 23.48
N ARG A 163 16.86 36.84 22.98
CA ARG A 163 17.82 37.90 22.66
C ARG A 163 17.89 38.92 23.80
N PRO A 164 19.10 39.27 24.30
CA PRO A 164 20.43 38.95 23.77
C PRO A 164 21.07 37.67 24.34
N SER A 165 20.38 36.97 25.25
CA SER A 165 20.87 35.85 26.08
C SER A 165 21.50 34.68 25.30
N GLY A 166 21.10 34.46 24.05
CA GLY A 166 21.70 33.51 23.11
C GLY A 166 20.70 32.55 22.46
N ARG A 167 21.25 31.61 21.69
CA ARG A 167 20.52 30.48 21.10
C ARG A 167 20.96 29.18 21.76
N ASN A 168 20.02 28.28 22.00
CA ASN A 168 20.27 26.95 22.54
C ASN A 168 19.65 25.91 21.58
N PHE A 169 20.48 25.11 20.91
CA PHE A 169 20.02 24.10 19.96
C PHE A 169 19.50 22.87 20.70
N SER A 170 18.27 22.48 20.42
CA SER A 170 17.67 21.26 20.94
C SER A 170 17.91 20.13 19.95
N ARG A 171 18.40 19.00 20.47
CA ARG A 171 18.78 17.84 19.67
C ARG A 171 17.78 16.71 19.83
N ASN A 172 17.86 15.74 18.94
CA ASN A 172 17.24 14.42 19.12
C ASN A 172 17.93 13.64 20.27
N SER A 173 17.40 12.46 20.64
CA SER A 173 17.92 11.57 21.69
C SER A 173 19.10 10.69 21.23
N GLY A 174 19.58 10.86 20.00
CA GLY A 174 20.65 10.08 19.37
C GLY A 174 22.02 10.21 20.03
N LEU A 175 22.91 9.30 19.66
CA LEU A 175 24.15 9.01 20.39
C LEU A 175 25.33 9.92 20.02
N CYS A 176 25.27 10.61 18.89
CA CYS A 176 26.32 11.47 18.38
C CYS A 176 26.42 12.79 19.15
N GLN A 177 27.62 13.18 19.59
CA GLN A 177 27.86 14.39 20.38
C GLN A 177 28.14 15.63 19.50
N GLY A 178 28.52 16.77 20.10
CA GLY A 178 28.91 17.99 19.36
C GLY A 178 27.73 18.69 18.66
N GLN A 179 27.87 18.99 17.37
CA GLN A 179 26.78 19.47 16.48
C GLN A 179 26.39 18.41 15.42
N ILE A 180 26.85 17.17 15.60
CA ILE A 180 26.74 16.08 14.62
C ILE A 180 25.39 15.37 14.75
N LEU A 181 24.68 15.15 13.63
CA LEU A 181 23.43 14.38 13.58
C LEU A 181 22.38 14.77 14.64
N GLY A 182 22.26 16.08 14.94
CA GLY A 182 21.33 16.61 15.96
C GLY A 182 19.91 16.91 15.47
N GLN A 183 19.63 16.76 14.19
CA GLN A 183 18.35 17.09 13.54
C GLN A 183 17.19 16.18 13.99
N TYR A 184 15.96 16.71 13.97
CA TYR A 184 14.75 15.92 14.25
C TYR A 184 14.26 15.20 12.98
N PHE A 185 14.41 15.87 11.84
CA PHE A 185 14.13 15.33 10.51
C PHE A 185 15.35 15.60 9.64
N GLY A 186 15.73 14.68 8.77
CA GLY A 186 16.73 15.00 7.76
C GLY A 186 17.14 13.78 6.94
N LEU A 187 16.98 13.90 5.64
CA LEU A 187 17.10 12.83 4.67
C LEU A 187 17.55 13.47 3.35
N GLY A 188 17.90 12.67 2.35
CA GLY A 188 18.31 13.13 1.04
C GLY A 188 17.21 12.99 -0.01
N SER A 189 17.65 12.55 -1.19
CA SER A 189 16.83 12.25 -2.37
C SER A 189 15.82 11.13 -2.17
N GLU A 190 16.07 10.24 -1.21
CA GLU A 190 15.26 9.08 -0.88
C GLU A 190 13.94 9.41 -0.13
N THR A 191 13.55 10.67 -0.08
CA THR A 191 12.37 11.13 0.68
C THR A 191 11.05 11.00 -0.04
N ARG A 192 11.06 10.86 -1.37
CA ARG A 192 9.84 10.88 -2.19
C ARG A 192 8.96 9.65 -2.02
N LYS A 193 9.58 8.52 -1.67
CA LYS A 193 8.90 7.25 -1.39
C LYS A 193 9.04 6.70 0.02
N THR A 194 9.77 7.39 0.90
CA THR A 194 9.86 7.02 2.31
C THR A 194 8.59 7.43 3.06
N ALA A 195 7.95 6.48 3.74
CA ALA A 195 6.74 6.76 4.52
C ALA A 195 7.10 7.42 5.86
N THR A 196 6.88 8.73 6.02
CA THR A 196 7.23 9.48 7.24
C THR A 196 6.09 9.58 8.27
N HIS A 197 5.08 8.72 8.17
CA HIS A 197 3.91 8.76 9.05
C HIS A 197 4.26 8.24 10.45
N ILE A 198 3.65 8.82 11.48
CA ILE A 198 3.72 8.30 12.86
C ILE A 198 2.32 7.78 13.21
N PRO A 199 2.14 6.48 13.54
CA PRO A 199 0.82 5.91 13.82
C PRO A 199 0.19 6.53 15.08
N ASP A 200 -1.12 6.46 15.22
CA ASP A 200 -1.80 6.81 16.47
C ASP A 200 -1.59 5.71 17.53
N PRO A 201 -1.52 6.04 18.83
CA PRO A 201 -1.66 7.37 19.45
C PRO A 201 -0.36 8.17 19.54
N PHE A 202 0.69 7.83 18.78
CA PHE A 202 2.04 8.37 18.94
C PHE A 202 2.25 9.70 18.21
N GLY A 203 3.20 10.53 18.65
CA GLY A 203 3.59 11.73 17.89
C GLY A 203 4.83 12.44 18.44
N ILE A 204 5.55 13.14 17.57
CA ILE A 204 6.71 13.96 17.99
C ILE A 204 6.16 15.21 18.67
N GLN A 205 6.51 15.41 19.94
CA GLN A 205 6.06 16.55 20.73
C GLN A 205 6.80 17.83 20.33
N ILE A 206 6.05 18.90 20.08
CA ILE A 206 6.54 20.21 19.66
C ILE A 206 5.89 21.28 20.53
N GLY A 207 6.63 22.34 20.87
CA GLY A 207 6.09 23.51 21.56
C GLY A 207 5.59 23.24 22.97
N ASN A 208 6.10 22.22 23.66
CA ASN A 208 5.77 21.91 25.05
C ASN A 208 6.21 23.06 25.97
N PRO A 209 5.29 23.81 26.63
CA PRO A 209 5.65 24.96 27.45
C PRO A 209 6.51 24.60 28.68
N ALA A 210 6.56 23.34 29.09
CA ALA A 210 7.41 22.87 30.18
C ALA A 210 8.88 22.62 29.77
N GLU A 211 9.15 22.44 28.47
CA GLU A 211 10.51 22.26 27.94
C GLU A 211 11.17 23.56 27.46
N ILE A 212 10.37 24.57 27.12
CA ILE A 212 10.86 25.87 26.64
C ILE A 212 11.39 26.67 27.84
N PRO A 213 12.68 27.05 27.87
CA PRO A 213 13.23 27.81 28.99
C PRO A 213 12.57 29.20 29.14
N GLU A 214 12.46 29.70 30.37
CA GLU A 214 11.78 30.97 30.64
C GLU A 214 12.39 32.15 29.83
N GLY A 215 11.54 32.86 29.09
CA GLY A 215 11.94 33.96 28.21
C GLY A 215 12.50 33.53 26.83
N TYR A 216 12.67 32.24 26.56
CA TYR A 216 13.06 31.74 25.24
C TYR A 216 11.84 31.44 24.36
N GLN A 217 12.04 31.49 23.04
CA GLN A 217 11.06 31.08 22.04
C GLN A 217 11.56 29.85 21.27
N GLU A 218 10.71 28.84 21.08
CA GLU A 218 10.97 27.74 20.16
C GLU A 218 10.94 28.23 18.70
N LYS A 219 12.00 27.89 17.98
CA LYS A 219 12.21 28.18 16.56
C LYS A 219 12.79 26.94 15.88
N TRP A 220 12.67 26.92 14.57
CA TRP A 220 13.13 25.81 13.73
C TRP A 220 14.11 26.32 12.68
N TYR A 221 15.11 25.52 12.35
CA TYR A 221 16.04 25.79 11.26
C TYR A 221 15.96 24.70 10.20
N LEU A 222 16.21 25.07 8.94
CA LEU A 222 16.28 24.16 7.80
C LEU A 222 17.66 24.25 7.16
N GLY A 223 18.43 23.17 7.21
CA GLY A 223 19.59 22.95 6.34
C GLY A 223 19.13 22.41 4.98
N VAL A 224 19.68 22.94 3.89
CA VAL A 224 19.55 22.41 2.53
C VAL A 224 20.95 22.29 1.93
N HIS A 225 21.29 21.08 1.49
CA HIS A 225 22.49 20.78 0.75
C HIS A 225 22.12 20.10 -0.58
N ALA A 226 22.34 20.81 -1.69
CA ALA A 226 21.87 20.41 -3.02
C ALA A 226 22.94 20.68 -4.09
N ILE A 227 23.06 19.75 -5.02
CA ILE A 227 24.06 19.74 -6.08
C ILE A 227 23.37 19.84 -7.43
N GLU A 228 23.79 20.80 -8.26
CA GLU A 228 23.27 20.97 -9.60
C GLU A 228 23.99 20.02 -10.58
N THR A 229 23.24 19.13 -11.23
CA THR A 229 23.78 17.98 -11.97
C THR A 229 23.62 18.08 -13.49
N ARG A 230 23.26 19.26 -14.03
CA ARG A 230 23.19 19.51 -15.48
C ARG A 230 24.57 19.84 -16.05
N GLY A 231 24.94 19.10 -17.10
CA GLY A 231 26.16 19.35 -17.86
C GLY A 231 27.47 18.97 -17.15
N VAL A 232 27.41 18.42 -15.94
CA VAL A 232 28.58 17.86 -15.25
C VAL A 232 29.24 16.74 -16.08
N GLU A 233 30.54 16.56 -15.93
CA GLU A 233 31.27 15.51 -16.66
C GLU A 233 30.82 14.12 -16.22
N ASP A 234 30.94 13.84 -14.92
CA ASP A 234 30.57 12.59 -14.26
C ASP A 234 29.55 12.88 -13.16
N ARG A 235 28.31 12.42 -13.34
CA ARG A 235 27.21 12.77 -12.43
C ARG A 235 27.25 11.99 -11.12
N LEU A 236 27.65 10.72 -11.17
CA LEU A 236 27.68 9.86 -9.98
C LEU A 236 28.78 10.35 -9.03
N ARG A 237 29.98 10.59 -9.57
CA ARG A 237 31.11 11.10 -8.77
C ARG A 237 30.89 12.55 -8.28
N CYS A 238 30.06 13.36 -8.96
CA CYS A 238 29.60 14.63 -8.41
C CYS A 238 28.71 14.45 -7.17
N ILE A 239 27.71 13.56 -7.21
CA ILE A 239 26.78 13.38 -6.09
C ILE A 239 27.40 12.63 -4.91
N GLU A 240 28.42 11.81 -5.14
CA GLU A 240 29.29 11.22 -4.11
C GLU A 240 30.44 12.15 -3.65
N CYS A 241 30.39 13.42 -4.08
CA CYS A 241 31.25 14.48 -3.55
C CYS A 241 32.77 14.24 -3.76
N TRP A 242 33.17 13.59 -4.85
CA TRP A 242 34.57 13.24 -5.15
C TRP A 242 35.46 14.49 -5.36
N CYS A 243 36.52 14.60 -4.56
CA CYS A 243 37.34 15.82 -4.47
C CYS A 243 38.05 16.21 -5.79
N ASP A 244 38.37 15.23 -6.64
CA ASP A 244 39.01 15.44 -7.95
C ASP A 244 38.11 16.20 -8.94
N LEU A 245 36.79 16.14 -8.77
CA LEU A 245 35.82 16.86 -9.60
C LEU A 245 35.46 18.25 -9.08
N TYR A 246 35.62 18.52 -7.78
CA TYR A 246 35.38 19.85 -7.20
C TYR A 246 36.61 20.76 -7.22
N ASN A 247 37.81 20.20 -7.44
CA ASN A 247 39.08 20.94 -7.56
C ASN A 247 39.35 21.90 -6.37
N VAL A 248 39.03 21.44 -5.16
CA VAL A 248 39.25 22.15 -3.90
C VAL A 248 40.41 21.52 -3.13
N THR A 249 41.13 22.36 -2.39
CA THR A 249 42.26 21.93 -1.52
C THR A 249 42.04 22.28 -0.05
N ASN A 250 41.01 23.06 0.27
CA ASN A 250 40.61 23.40 1.64
C ASN A 250 39.11 23.15 1.83
N ASP A 251 38.72 22.79 3.05
CA ASP A 251 37.33 22.60 3.48
C ASP A 251 36.57 23.94 3.61
N GLU A 252 35.30 23.89 4.00
CA GLU A 252 34.45 25.08 4.21
C GLU A 252 34.96 26.04 5.31
N TYR A 253 35.83 25.56 6.19
CA TYR A 253 36.44 26.32 7.28
C TYR A 253 37.82 26.89 6.89
N GLY A 254 38.33 26.56 5.70
CA GLY A 254 39.64 26.97 5.20
C GLY A 254 40.81 26.10 5.68
N ASN A 255 40.56 24.93 6.25
CA ASN A 255 41.62 23.97 6.59
C ASN A 255 42.02 23.14 5.37
N PRO A 256 43.30 22.78 5.19
CA PRO A 256 43.72 21.87 4.12
C PRO A 256 43.03 20.51 4.22
N ILE A 257 42.42 20.07 3.12
CA ILE A 257 41.81 18.74 3.00
C ILE A 257 42.92 17.70 3.06
N ARG A 258 42.73 16.63 3.85
CA ARG A 258 43.77 15.61 4.00
C ARG A 258 44.01 14.87 2.68
N PRO A 259 45.26 14.55 2.30
CA PRO A 259 45.55 13.86 1.04
C PRO A 259 44.91 12.47 0.89
N ASP A 260 44.50 11.84 2.00
CA ASP A 260 43.83 10.54 2.03
C ASP A 260 42.30 10.61 1.95
N TYR A 261 41.67 11.77 2.20
CA TYR A 261 40.22 11.96 2.03
C TYR A 261 39.87 12.12 0.54
N LYS A 262 39.03 11.23 -0.01
CA LYS A 262 38.75 11.15 -1.46
C LYS A 262 37.42 11.77 -1.89
N GLY A 263 36.45 11.86 -0.98
CA GLY A 263 35.18 12.54 -1.25
C GLY A 263 34.24 12.59 -0.03
N GLY A 264 33.27 13.49 -0.12
CA GLY A 264 32.32 13.83 0.94
C GLY A 264 32.19 15.35 1.15
N LEU A 265 31.46 15.76 2.19
CA LEU A 265 31.08 17.16 2.43
C LEU A 265 32.25 18.15 2.51
N PHE A 266 33.45 17.74 2.96
CA PHE A 266 34.61 18.64 2.97
C PHE A 266 35.09 19.04 1.56
N CYS A 267 34.69 18.31 0.51
CA CYS A 267 34.94 18.65 -0.88
C CYS A 267 33.72 19.27 -1.59
N CYS A 268 32.52 18.99 -1.09
CA CYS A 268 31.24 19.43 -1.64
C CYS A 268 30.49 20.34 -0.66
N TYR A 269 31.09 21.47 -0.30
CA TYR A 269 30.43 22.50 0.51
C TYR A 269 29.83 23.62 -0.35
N GLY A 270 29.06 24.52 0.28
CA GLY A 270 28.41 25.61 -0.43
C GLY A 270 29.40 26.49 -1.20
N GLN A 271 29.04 26.88 -2.42
CA GLN A 271 29.85 27.66 -3.37
C GLN A 271 30.94 26.88 -4.12
N THR A 272 31.18 25.59 -3.84
CA THR A 272 32.00 24.76 -4.75
C THR A 272 31.22 24.44 -6.05
N GLN A 273 31.94 23.92 -7.05
CA GLN A 273 31.36 23.56 -8.34
C GLN A 273 31.99 22.27 -8.85
N CYS A 274 31.17 21.24 -9.05
CA CYS A 274 31.59 20.01 -9.71
C CYS A 274 31.91 20.28 -11.18
N LYS A 275 32.91 19.59 -11.72
CA LYS A 275 33.44 19.77 -13.06
C LYS A 275 32.37 19.65 -14.15
N VAL A 276 32.20 20.73 -14.92
CA VAL A 276 31.23 20.85 -16.02
C VAL A 276 31.90 20.63 -17.37
N ARG A 277 31.23 19.90 -18.27
CA ARG A 277 31.71 19.59 -19.63
C ARG A 277 32.05 20.87 -20.40
N GLN A 278 33.21 20.87 -21.06
CA GLN A 278 33.68 22.01 -21.84
C GLN A 278 32.64 22.44 -22.89
N GLY A 279 32.26 23.72 -22.87
CA GLY A 279 31.29 24.30 -23.81
C GLY A 279 29.81 24.19 -23.37
N PHE A 280 29.49 23.50 -22.28
CA PHE A 280 28.13 23.54 -21.74
C PHE A 280 27.81 24.93 -21.18
N GLN A 281 26.67 25.50 -21.59
CA GLN A 281 26.15 26.76 -21.05
C GLN A 281 24.74 26.55 -20.52
N GLY A 282 24.57 26.67 -19.21
CA GLY A 282 23.27 26.62 -18.53
C GLY A 282 23.11 27.80 -17.58
N GLY A 283 21.94 28.43 -17.60
CA GLY A 283 21.59 29.49 -16.65
C GLY A 283 21.37 28.94 -15.24
N LYS A 284 21.53 29.83 -14.24
CA LYS A 284 21.09 29.55 -12.86
C LYS A 284 19.58 29.40 -12.79
N ARG A 285 19.10 28.51 -11.92
CA ARG A 285 17.68 28.25 -11.63
C ARG A 285 17.33 28.70 -10.21
N SER A 286 16.12 29.24 -10.08
CA SER A 286 15.45 29.54 -8.80
C SER A 286 14.79 28.26 -8.29
N LEU A 287 15.18 27.83 -7.09
CA LEU A 287 14.77 26.58 -6.47
C LEU A 287 14.35 26.78 -5.01
N TYR A 288 13.46 25.91 -4.54
CA TYR A 288 12.88 25.95 -3.20
C TYR A 288 12.76 24.51 -2.66
N LEU A 289 12.93 24.32 -1.36
CA LEU A 289 12.50 23.09 -0.70
C LEU A 289 11.04 23.28 -0.26
N ARG A 290 10.13 22.56 -0.90
CA ARG A 290 8.72 22.49 -0.53
C ARG A 290 8.53 21.39 0.50
N TYR A 291 8.10 21.73 1.70
CA TYR A 291 7.83 20.75 2.76
C TYR A 291 6.39 20.79 3.24
N THR A 292 5.81 19.62 3.47
CA THR A 292 4.45 19.44 3.96
C THR A 292 4.48 18.75 5.32
N VAL A 293 3.96 19.45 6.33
CA VAL A 293 3.88 18.96 7.70
C VAL A 293 2.44 18.54 7.98
N LYS A 294 2.26 17.41 8.67
CA LYS A 294 0.98 17.00 9.26
C LYS A 294 1.11 16.91 10.77
N TRP A 295 0.09 17.36 11.50
CA TRP A 295 0.10 17.35 12.96
C TRP A 295 -1.32 17.30 13.54
N ILE A 296 -1.42 16.99 14.81
CA ILE A 296 -2.64 17.11 15.64
C ILE A 296 -2.35 18.06 16.81
N GLU A 297 -3.38 18.58 17.47
CA GLU A 297 -3.17 19.35 18.71
C GLU A 297 -2.74 18.42 19.83
N TRP A 298 -1.84 18.86 20.73
CA TRP A 298 -1.41 17.98 21.81
C TRP A 298 -2.53 17.79 22.84
N ASP A 299 -2.81 16.55 23.20
CA ASP A 299 -3.71 16.20 24.30
C ASP A 299 -3.11 15.08 25.17
N SER A 300 -3.77 14.76 26.28
CA SER A 300 -3.31 13.74 27.24
C SER A 300 -3.47 12.29 26.77
N SER A 301 -4.00 12.06 25.56
CA SER A 301 -4.08 10.73 24.94
C SER A 301 -2.95 10.47 23.95
N THR A 302 -2.24 11.52 23.52
CA THR A 302 -1.07 11.39 22.64
C THR A 302 0.14 10.91 23.42
N ILE A 303 0.83 9.89 22.91
CA ILE A 303 2.07 9.36 23.48
C ILE A 303 3.29 9.99 22.76
N PRO A 304 4.21 10.65 23.48
CA PRO A 304 5.41 11.21 22.86
C PRO A 304 6.33 10.10 22.31
N VAL A 305 6.99 10.39 21.19
CA VAL A 305 8.12 9.59 20.69
C VAL A 305 9.41 10.38 20.76
N GLU A 306 10.46 9.72 21.24
CA GLU A 306 11.84 10.16 21.12
C GLU A 306 12.43 9.71 19.79
N ILE A 307 13.27 10.54 19.18
CA ILE A 307 13.94 10.25 17.91
C ILE A 307 15.40 9.93 18.22
N PHE A 308 15.90 8.80 17.72
CA PHE A 308 17.32 8.47 17.75
C PHE A 308 17.83 8.41 16.32
N VAL A 309 18.99 9.01 16.09
CA VAL A 309 19.79 8.81 14.87
C VAL A 309 21.03 8.02 15.27
N LEU A 310 21.17 6.83 14.70
CA LEU A 310 22.30 5.92 14.87
C LEU A 310 23.20 6.02 13.65
N ASP A 311 24.51 5.85 13.84
CA ASP A 311 25.53 5.97 12.78
C ASP A 311 26.42 4.71 12.78
N ALA A 312 26.51 4.03 11.63
CA ALA A 312 27.34 2.84 11.43
C ALA A 312 28.85 3.11 11.58
N THR A 313 29.26 4.38 11.61
CA THR A 313 30.64 4.82 11.87
C THR A 313 30.91 5.19 13.33
N ASP A 314 29.91 5.17 14.22
CA ASP A 314 30.07 5.63 15.61
C ASP A 314 31.06 4.79 16.42
N THR A 315 32.25 5.35 16.63
CA THR A 315 33.34 4.69 17.38
C THR A 315 33.10 4.55 18.89
N GLY A 316 31.95 5.00 19.42
CA GLY A 316 31.61 4.94 20.86
C GLY A 316 32.45 5.86 21.75
N LYS A 317 33.55 6.42 21.25
CA LYS A 317 34.40 7.39 21.93
C LYS A 317 33.62 8.68 22.19
N ARG A 318 33.55 9.09 23.45
CA ARG A 318 32.90 10.33 23.90
C ARG A 318 33.94 11.25 24.53
N LEU A 319 34.27 12.36 23.87
CA LEU A 319 35.17 13.37 24.44
C LEU A 319 34.37 14.37 25.28
N LEU A 320 34.70 14.45 26.57
CA LEU A 320 34.20 15.49 27.47
C LEU A 320 34.64 16.88 26.96
N GLY A 321 33.71 17.61 26.34
CA GLY A 321 33.85 19.04 26.05
C GLY A 321 34.43 19.43 24.69
N SER A 322 34.54 18.53 23.70
CA SER A 322 34.94 18.93 22.34
C SER A 322 33.76 19.50 21.53
N THR A 323 33.98 20.63 20.87
CA THR A 323 33.05 21.24 19.89
C THR A 323 33.50 21.05 18.44
N GLY A 324 34.61 20.33 18.19
CA GLY A 324 35.17 20.11 16.86
C GLY A 324 34.95 18.69 16.33
N ILE A 325 34.70 18.58 15.02
CA ILE A 325 34.69 17.31 14.29
C ILE A 325 36.15 16.85 14.16
N SER A 326 36.53 15.80 14.90
CA SER A 326 37.84 15.17 14.80
C SER A 326 37.67 13.72 14.34
N PRO A 327 38.34 13.26 13.27
CA PRO A 327 38.20 11.89 12.76
C PRO A 327 38.52 10.78 13.76
N GLU A 328 39.20 11.10 14.87
CA GLU A 328 39.68 10.13 15.85
C GLU A 328 38.68 9.82 16.98
N ASN A 329 37.56 10.57 17.09
CA ASN A 329 36.61 10.45 18.22
C ASN A 329 35.14 10.73 17.84
N GLY A 330 34.29 9.70 17.87
CA GLY A 330 32.83 9.80 17.77
C GLY A 330 32.24 9.21 16.48
N CYS A 331 31.11 9.80 16.05
CA CYS A 331 30.42 9.54 14.78
C CYS A 331 31.16 10.25 13.63
N GLN A 332 31.48 9.52 12.55
CA GLN A 332 32.21 10.06 11.39
C GLN A 332 31.29 10.62 10.32
N VAL A 333 29.98 10.32 10.36
CA VAL A 333 28.93 10.79 9.43
C VAL A 333 29.05 10.21 8.01
N GLU A 334 30.23 10.30 7.41
CA GLU A 334 30.53 9.79 6.07
C GLU A 334 31.67 8.75 6.12
N TYR A 335 31.67 7.81 5.19
CA TYR A 335 32.80 6.91 4.98
C TYR A 335 33.06 6.63 3.49
N GLU A 336 34.19 6.00 3.19
CA GLU A 336 34.53 5.50 1.85
C GLU A 336 34.30 3.99 1.79
N VAL A 337 33.76 3.54 0.65
CA VAL A 337 33.61 2.13 0.28
C VAL A 337 34.64 1.87 -0.80
N GLU A 338 35.66 1.08 -0.50
CA GLU A 338 36.69 0.75 -1.50
C GLU A 338 36.16 -0.22 -2.55
N SER A 339 36.68 -0.13 -3.77
CA SER A 339 36.34 -1.08 -4.83
C SER A 339 36.80 -2.49 -4.46
N CYS A 340 35.90 -3.48 -4.55
CA CYS A 340 36.18 -4.87 -4.23
C CYS A 340 37.35 -5.45 -5.05
N THR A 341 38.14 -6.32 -4.44
CA THR A 341 39.15 -7.10 -5.17
C THR A 341 38.52 -8.34 -5.80
N SER A 342 39.23 -9.01 -6.71
CA SER A 342 38.83 -10.32 -7.26
C SER A 342 38.59 -11.39 -6.19
N THR A 343 39.16 -11.22 -4.99
CA THR A 343 38.97 -12.12 -3.85
C THR A 343 37.65 -11.85 -3.14
N ASP A 344 37.27 -10.57 -3.02
CA ASP A 344 36.04 -10.15 -2.34
C ASP A 344 34.82 -10.41 -3.22
N ALA A 345 34.96 -10.17 -4.54
CA ALA A 345 33.99 -10.56 -5.57
C ALA A 345 33.64 -12.06 -5.51
N ALA A 346 34.62 -12.93 -5.23
CA ALA A 346 34.43 -14.36 -5.08
C ALA A 346 33.98 -14.80 -3.67
N GLY A 347 33.96 -13.89 -2.69
CA GLY A 347 33.68 -14.18 -1.29
C GLY A 347 32.33 -13.64 -0.80
N ASN A 348 32.07 -12.35 -0.97
CA ASN A 348 30.88 -11.67 -0.46
C ASN A 348 30.08 -10.93 -1.55
N GLY A 349 30.38 -11.17 -2.83
CA GLY A 349 29.64 -10.58 -3.95
C GLY A 349 29.89 -9.07 -4.15
N CYS A 350 31.05 -8.56 -3.73
CA CYS A 350 31.34 -7.12 -3.73
C CYS A 350 30.37 -6.29 -2.87
N ILE A 351 30.05 -6.77 -1.66
CA ILE A 351 29.24 -6.04 -0.68
C ILE A 351 30.15 -5.50 0.44
N ASP A 352 30.24 -4.19 0.61
CA ASP A 352 30.83 -3.61 1.83
C ASP A 352 29.80 -3.63 2.96
N ILE A 353 30.23 -4.07 4.15
CA ILE A 353 29.37 -4.21 5.33
C ILE A 353 29.93 -3.35 6.46
N LYS A 354 29.35 -2.16 6.64
CA LYS A 354 29.67 -1.29 7.77
C LYS A 354 28.85 -1.71 8.99
N ARG A 355 29.44 -2.53 9.87
CA ARG A 355 28.83 -3.00 11.12
C ARG A 355 29.30 -2.19 12.33
N ASN A 356 28.37 -1.83 13.20
CA ASN A 356 28.64 -1.25 14.52
C ASN A 356 27.64 -1.75 15.58
N SER A 357 27.98 -1.66 16.86
CA SER A 357 27.04 -1.92 17.97
C SER A 357 27.01 -0.75 18.95
N VAL A 358 25.80 -0.29 19.26
CA VAL A 358 25.55 0.92 20.06
C VAL A 358 24.66 0.62 21.27
N THR A 359 25.03 1.15 22.44
CA THR A 359 24.26 0.98 23.68
C THR A 359 23.19 2.05 23.81
N MET A 360 21.93 1.64 23.97
CA MET A 360 20.79 2.56 24.06
C MET A 360 20.71 3.20 25.46
N PRO A 361 20.58 4.54 25.56
CA PRO A 361 20.65 5.25 26.84
C PRO A 361 19.31 5.17 27.61
N THR A 362 18.21 5.06 26.87
CA THR A 362 16.84 4.87 27.36
C THR A 362 16.21 3.69 26.62
N GLY A 363 15.15 3.12 27.19
CA GLY A 363 14.41 2.01 26.60
C GLY A 363 12.96 2.39 26.35
N GLY A 364 12.26 1.58 25.55
CA GLY A 364 10.88 1.81 25.16
C GLY A 364 10.47 0.90 24.00
N TYR A 365 9.37 1.24 23.35
CA TYR A 365 8.80 0.47 22.24
C TYR A 365 9.10 1.16 20.91
N VAL A 366 9.58 0.39 19.92
CA VAL A 366 9.87 0.91 18.58
C VAL A 366 8.56 1.15 17.84
N ILE A 367 8.34 2.39 17.40
CA ILE A 367 7.10 2.83 16.73
C ILE A 367 7.30 2.97 15.22
N TYR A 368 8.50 3.39 14.82
CA TYR A 368 8.88 3.62 13.44
C TYR A 368 10.41 3.50 13.32
N ALA A 369 10.89 2.96 12.21
CA ALA A 369 12.32 2.85 11.94
C ALA A 369 12.62 2.88 10.44
N VAL A 370 13.69 3.58 10.03
CA VAL A 370 14.12 3.74 8.63
C VAL A 370 15.62 4.06 8.55
N ALA A 371 16.31 3.66 7.48
CA ALA A 371 17.70 4.04 7.24
C ALA A 371 17.84 5.26 6.31
N HIS A 372 19.04 5.82 6.27
CA HIS A 372 19.47 6.81 5.27
C HIS A 372 20.74 6.32 4.61
N GLN A 373 20.71 6.21 3.28
CA GLN A 373 21.82 5.80 2.43
C GLN A 373 21.82 6.62 1.12
N HIS A 374 22.97 6.66 0.47
CA HIS A 374 23.22 7.28 -0.83
C HIS A 374 23.30 6.24 -1.95
N ALA A 375 23.40 6.69 -3.20
CA ALA A 375 23.61 5.81 -4.36
C ALA A 375 24.78 4.83 -4.11
N GLY A 376 24.60 3.57 -4.52
CA GLY A 376 25.44 2.45 -4.12
C GLY A 376 24.95 1.73 -2.85
N GLY A 377 24.04 2.32 -2.06
CA GLY A 377 23.43 1.65 -0.91
C GLY A 377 22.62 0.42 -1.34
N ILE A 378 22.76 -0.68 -0.59
CA ILE A 378 22.05 -1.96 -0.77
C ILE A 378 20.88 -2.10 0.23
N GLY A 379 21.03 -1.49 1.40
CA GLY A 379 20.13 -1.62 2.53
C GLY A 379 20.86 -1.36 3.83
N SER A 380 20.11 -1.24 4.92
CA SER A 380 20.67 -1.28 6.28
C SER A 380 19.77 -2.05 7.22
N THR A 381 20.34 -2.73 8.20
CA THR A 381 19.64 -3.55 9.19
C THR A 381 20.01 -3.15 10.61
N LEU A 382 19.00 -3.07 11.47
CA LEU A 382 19.12 -2.88 12.90
C LEU A 382 18.67 -4.15 13.64
N TYR A 383 19.55 -4.68 14.48
CA TYR A 383 19.33 -5.86 15.31
C TYR A 383 19.25 -5.50 16.80
N GLY A 384 18.43 -6.23 17.55
CA GLY A 384 18.43 -6.21 19.01
C GLY A 384 19.64 -6.94 19.61
N GLN A 385 19.79 -6.85 20.93
CA GLN A 385 20.90 -7.51 21.63
C GLN A 385 20.82 -9.05 21.60
N ASP A 386 19.63 -9.59 21.39
CA ASP A 386 19.35 -11.00 21.16
C ASP A 386 19.72 -11.48 19.74
N GLY A 387 20.07 -10.56 18.83
CA GLY A 387 20.37 -10.83 17.43
C GLY A 387 19.14 -10.85 16.51
N ASN A 388 17.93 -10.60 17.02
CA ASN A 388 16.73 -10.51 16.19
C ASN A 388 16.71 -9.19 15.40
N VAL A 389 16.16 -9.20 14.19
CA VAL A 389 16.00 -7.98 13.38
C VAL A 389 14.88 -7.11 13.98
N ILE A 390 15.24 -5.92 14.48
CA ILE A 390 14.30 -4.88 14.93
C ILE A 390 13.65 -4.21 13.72
N CYS A 391 14.46 -3.90 12.72
CA CYS A 391 14.03 -3.29 11.48
C CYS A 391 15.14 -3.46 10.44
N ALA A 392 14.77 -3.46 9.17
CA ALA A 392 15.69 -3.03 8.14
C ALA A 392 14.98 -2.30 7.02
N SER A 393 15.80 -1.60 6.25
CA SER A 393 15.37 -0.53 5.38
C SER A 393 16.13 -0.69 4.07
N ILE A 394 15.39 -1.03 3.02
CA ILE A 394 15.90 -1.31 1.68
C ILE A 394 15.71 -0.05 0.83
N PRO A 395 16.73 0.41 0.09
CA PRO A 395 16.60 1.49 -0.87
C PRO A 395 15.65 1.12 -2.01
N ILE A 396 14.77 2.05 -2.32
CA ILE A 396 13.91 2.05 -3.48
C ILE A 396 14.59 2.94 -4.51
N TYR A 397 15.32 2.32 -5.44
CA TYR A 397 15.94 3.04 -6.54
C TYR A 397 14.89 3.65 -7.50
N GLY A 398 15.32 4.57 -8.34
CA GLY A 398 14.52 5.14 -9.42
C GLY A 398 14.65 4.31 -10.71
N ASN A 399 14.05 4.77 -11.82
CA ASN A 399 13.75 3.90 -12.95
C ASN A 399 13.70 4.54 -14.35
N GLY A 400 13.27 5.77 -14.45
CA GLY A 400 13.26 6.57 -15.66
C GLY A 400 13.60 8.00 -15.33
N ASN A 401 12.75 8.91 -15.79
CA ASN A 401 13.14 10.30 -15.98
C ASN A 401 12.15 11.30 -15.37
N GLU A 402 11.00 10.88 -14.86
CA GLU A 402 10.11 11.76 -14.10
C GLU A 402 10.70 12.03 -12.70
N ALA A 403 10.22 13.09 -12.04
CA ALA A 403 10.73 13.45 -10.73
C ALA A 403 10.18 12.51 -9.65
N GLY A 404 11.06 11.90 -8.87
CA GLY A 404 10.74 10.73 -8.05
C GLY A 404 10.84 9.42 -8.83
N ASN A 405 11.24 9.47 -10.10
CA ASN A 405 11.42 8.32 -10.98
C ASN A 405 12.87 8.08 -11.40
N GLU A 406 13.89 8.69 -10.82
CA GLU A 406 15.19 8.84 -11.52
C GLU A 406 16.07 7.59 -11.52
N ASP A 407 16.29 7.00 -12.70
CA ASP A 407 17.14 5.82 -12.91
C ASP A 407 18.55 6.03 -12.33
N GLY A 408 19.03 5.07 -11.53
CA GLY A 408 20.32 5.16 -10.82
C GLY A 408 20.35 6.01 -9.55
N TYR A 409 19.20 6.51 -9.06
CA TYR A 409 19.09 7.26 -7.79
C TYR A 409 18.26 6.51 -6.75
N ILE A 410 18.54 6.67 -5.46
CA ILE A 410 17.59 6.25 -4.42
C ILE A 410 16.47 7.30 -4.32
N VAL A 411 15.22 6.90 -4.51
CA VAL A 411 14.03 7.77 -4.44
C VAL A 411 13.13 7.46 -3.23
N GLY A 412 13.41 6.36 -2.52
CA GLY A 412 12.72 5.91 -1.31
C GLY A 412 13.58 5.01 -0.45
N MET A 413 13.19 4.81 0.80
CA MET A 413 13.66 3.72 1.68
C MET A 413 12.44 2.98 2.23
N SER A 414 12.52 1.65 2.37
CA SER A 414 11.47 0.91 3.08
C SER A 414 11.51 1.23 4.58
N THR A 415 10.34 1.26 5.20
CA THR A 415 10.15 1.72 6.59
C THR A 415 9.51 0.63 7.43
N CYS A 416 10.03 0.38 8.62
CA CYS A 416 9.42 -0.56 9.55
C CYS A 416 8.40 0.14 10.44
N TYR A 417 7.24 -0.50 10.57
CA TYR A 417 6.21 -0.18 11.55
C TYR A 417 5.92 -1.42 12.38
N PRO A 418 6.72 -1.71 13.42
CA PRO A 418 6.45 -2.84 14.31
C PRO A 418 5.05 -2.72 14.92
N GLU A 419 4.38 -3.86 15.19
CA GLU A 419 3.09 -3.82 15.87
C GLU A 419 3.23 -3.11 17.23
N PRO A 420 2.34 -2.17 17.62
CA PRO A 420 2.53 -1.38 18.83
C PRO A 420 2.70 -2.25 20.10
N GLY A 421 3.90 -2.23 20.67
CA GLY A 421 4.27 -3.01 21.86
C GLY A 421 5.05 -4.30 21.58
N SER A 422 5.17 -4.74 20.32
CA SER A 422 5.87 -5.98 19.92
C SER A 422 7.39 -5.92 20.09
N VAL A 423 8.02 -4.84 19.60
CA VAL A 423 9.47 -4.63 19.72
C VAL A 423 9.75 -3.65 20.85
N LYS A 424 10.44 -4.14 21.87
CA LYS A 424 10.84 -3.37 23.05
C LYS A 424 12.35 -3.39 23.22
N ILE A 425 12.95 -2.21 23.25
CA ILE A 425 14.36 -1.98 23.55
C ILE A 425 14.49 -1.71 25.05
N ALA A 426 15.41 -2.38 25.75
CA ALA A 426 15.73 -2.09 27.13
C ALA A 426 16.74 -0.92 27.25
N ALA A 427 16.68 -0.16 28.35
CA ALA A 427 17.72 0.81 28.66
C ALA A 427 19.03 0.06 28.97
N GLY A 428 20.12 0.44 28.29
CA GLY A 428 21.39 -0.28 28.32
C GLY A 428 21.48 -1.45 27.34
N GLU A 429 20.49 -1.66 26.48
CA GLU A 429 20.54 -2.70 25.43
C GLU A 429 21.52 -2.32 24.32
N ASN A 430 22.28 -3.29 23.82
CA ASN A 430 23.15 -3.10 22.65
C ASN A 430 22.43 -3.43 21.35
N LEU A 431 22.17 -2.42 20.52
CA LEU A 431 21.67 -2.63 19.16
C LEU A 431 22.84 -2.76 18.20
N THR A 432 22.75 -3.66 17.22
CA THR A 432 23.74 -3.74 16.14
C THR A 432 23.16 -3.10 14.87
N LEU A 433 23.88 -2.17 14.27
CA LEU A 433 23.57 -1.55 12.99
C LEU A 433 24.53 -2.08 11.94
N GLU A 434 24.00 -2.60 10.83
CA GLU A 434 24.74 -2.94 9.62
C GLU A 434 24.25 -2.08 8.45
N SER A 435 25.17 -1.42 7.74
CA SER A 435 24.89 -0.68 6.49
C SER A 435 25.63 -1.36 5.34
N TYR A 436 24.88 -1.81 4.35
CA TYR A 436 25.37 -2.53 3.18
C TYR A 436 25.48 -1.59 1.98
N TYR A 437 26.60 -1.68 1.26
CA TYR A 437 26.87 -0.91 0.05
C TYR A 437 27.46 -1.81 -1.05
N ASP A 438 27.10 -1.54 -2.30
CA ASP A 438 27.80 -2.09 -3.45
C ASP A 438 29.23 -1.54 -3.44
N SER A 439 30.20 -2.43 -3.62
CA SER A 439 31.62 -2.12 -3.74
C SER A 439 32.19 -2.54 -5.09
N THR A 440 31.33 -2.92 -6.05
CA THR A 440 31.72 -3.16 -7.45
C THR A 440 32.44 -1.95 -8.04
N ASN A 441 32.04 -0.74 -7.61
CA ASN A 441 32.79 0.49 -7.79
C ASN A 441 33.24 1.02 -6.42
N LYS A 442 34.27 1.86 -6.40
CA LYS A 442 34.57 2.68 -5.22
C LYS A 442 33.46 3.74 -5.07
N HIS A 443 33.00 3.97 -3.85
CA HIS A 443 32.12 5.09 -3.49
C HIS A 443 32.75 5.96 -2.40
N THR A 444 32.44 7.26 -2.38
CA THR A 444 32.91 8.22 -1.37
C THR A 444 31.76 9.03 -0.79
N GLY A 445 31.94 9.60 0.41
CA GLY A 445 30.91 10.43 1.05
C GLY A 445 29.65 9.68 1.49
N VAL A 446 29.66 8.34 1.51
CA VAL A 446 28.46 7.54 1.75
C VAL A 446 28.07 7.49 3.23
N MET A 447 26.79 7.24 3.50
CA MET A 447 26.21 7.31 4.84
C MET A 447 25.49 6.01 5.21
N GLY A 448 25.59 5.63 6.48
CA GLY A 448 24.89 4.46 7.03
C GLY A 448 24.17 4.84 8.31
N PHE A 449 23.09 5.63 8.22
CA PHE A 449 22.32 6.04 9.40
C PHE A 449 21.06 5.21 9.58
N PHE A 450 20.61 5.11 10.82
CA PHE A 450 19.30 4.57 11.16
C PHE A 450 18.53 5.54 12.06
N TYR A 451 17.37 5.97 11.60
CA TYR A 451 16.38 6.68 12.40
C TYR A 451 15.48 5.65 13.10
N ILE A 452 15.38 5.70 14.42
CA ILE A 452 14.38 4.93 15.19
C ILE A 452 13.59 5.85 16.11
N TYR A 453 12.27 5.68 16.12
CA TYR A 453 11.35 6.42 16.98
C TYR A 453 10.86 5.51 18.10
N ILE A 454 11.11 5.90 19.35
CA ILE A 454 10.85 5.09 20.54
C ILE A 454 9.83 5.80 21.43
N ALA A 455 8.81 5.08 21.88
CA ALA A 455 7.88 5.54 22.92
C ALA A 455 8.18 4.83 24.25
N GLU A 456 8.30 5.56 25.35
CA GLU A 456 8.49 4.98 26.69
C GLU A 456 7.31 4.04 27.07
N GLN A 457 6.10 4.39 26.63
CA GLN A 457 4.86 3.71 27.00
C GLN A 457 4.27 2.94 25.80
N ALA A 458 3.95 1.66 26.04
CA ALA A 458 3.03 0.92 25.18
C ALA A 458 1.61 1.51 25.31
N PRO A 459 0.75 1.40 24.28
CA PRO A 459 -0.60 1.93 24.36
C PRO A 459 -1.39 1.18 25.44
N ASN A 460 -1.72 1.89 26.53
CA ASN A 460 -2.49 1.35 27.67
C ASN A 460 -3.97 1.14 27.32
N VAL A 461 -4.27 0.21 26.41
CA VAL A 461 -5.63 -0.17 26.05
C VAL A 461 -6.16 -1.19 27.06
N THR A 462 -6.63 -0.67 28.19
CA THR A 462 -7.68 -1.40 28.93
C THR A 462 -8.92 -1.44 28.05
N PHE A 463 -9.35 -2.65 27.67
CA PHE A 463 -10.52 -2.86 26.82
C PHE A 463 -11.82 -2.40 27.51
N SER A 464 -12.13 -1.11 27.40
CA SER A 464 -13.52 -0.70 27.31
C SER A 464 -14.00 -1.03 25.89
N GLN A 465 -15.07 -1.82 25.79
CA GLN A 465 -15.60 -2.29 24.51
C GLN A 465 -16.25 -1.13 23.73
N ALA A 466 -15.45 -0.38 22.99
CA ALA A 466 -15.92 0.32 21.80
C ALA A 466 -15.84 -0.66 20.62
N PRO A 467 -16.95 -0.94 19.92
CA PRO A 467 -16.89 -1.83 18.77
C PRO A 467 -16.09 -1.15 17.67
N VAL A 468 -14.97 -1.75 17.26
CA VAL A 468 -14.37 -1.48 15.96
C VAL A 468 -15.44 -1.83 14.94
N GLN A 469 -16.07 -0.80 14.35
CA GLN A 469 -16.92 -1.01 13.21
C GLN A 469 -16.03 -1.46 12.06
N MET A 470 -16.02 -2.79 11.87
CA MET A 470 -15.77 -3.46 10.62
C MET A 470 -16.30 -2.57 9.49
N HIS A 471 -15.40 -1.95 8.74
CA HIS A 471 -15.78 -1.20 7.56
C HIS A 471 -16.17 -2.24 6.51
N GLU A 472 -17.42 -2.72 6.59
CA GLU A 472 -18.01 -3.54 5.55
C GLU A 472 -17.72 -2.84 4.22
N SER A 473 -17.28 -3.63 3.24
CA SER A 473 -17.24 -3.17 1.87
C SER A 473 -18.65 -2.76 1.49
N ILE A 474 -18.87 -1.45 1.35
CA ILE A 474 -20.13 -0.91 0.82
C ILE A 474 -20.21 -1.39 -0.62
N LYS A 475 -20.83 -2.56 -0.81
CA LYS A 475 -21.37 -2.96 -2.10
C LYS A 475 -22.35 -1.87 -2.47
N VAL A 476 -21.98 -1.05 -3.46
CA VAL A 476 -22.82 -0.01 -4.06
C VAL A 476 -23.96 -0.71 -4.81
N THR A 477 -24.91 -1.21 -4.03
CA THR A 477 -26.09 -1.91 -4.48
C THR A 477 -27.11 -0.88 -4.89
N THR A 478 -27.19 -0.63 -6.21
CA THR A 478 -28.36 -0.13 -6.98
C THR A 478 -29.06 1.18 -6.56
N ASN A 479 -28.74 1.78 -5.42
CA ASN A 479 -29.48 2.89 -4.81
C ASN A 479 -29.12 4.29 -5.34
N ALA A 480 -27.99 4.44 -6.03
CA ALA A 480 -27.63 5.71 -6.69
C ALA A 480 -28.69 6.10 -7.74
N TRP A 481 -29.17 5.14 -8.52
CA TRP A 481 -30.26 5.34 -9.49
C TRP A 481 -31.57 5.77 -8.82
N SER A 482 -31.93 5.14 -7.70
CA SER A 482 -33.12 5.49 -6.92
C SER A 482 -33.09 6.96 -6.45
N ILE A 483 -31.93 7.44 -5.99
CA ILE A 483 -31.74 8.81 -5.50
C ILE A 483 -31.78 9.82 -6.67
N VAL A 484 -31.08 9.55 -7.78
CA VAL A 484 -31.08 10.43 -8.96
C VAL A 484 -32.50 10.55 -9.55
N VAL A 485 -33.24 9.45 -9.64
CA VAL A 485 -34.66 9.47 -10.06
C VAL A 485 -35.51 10.27 -9.07
N PHE A 486 -35.32 10.11 -7.76
CA PHE A 486 -36.05 10.88 -6.74
C PHE A 486 -35.82 12.39 -6.86
N ILE A 487 -34.57 12.81 -7.06
CA ILE A 487 -34.19 14.23 -7.20
C ILE A 487 -34.78 14.79 -8.51
N GLY A 488 -34.67 14.07 -9.63
CA GLY A 488 -35.28 14.48 -10.90
C GLY A 488 -36.81 14.65 -10.83
N LEU A 489 -37.49 13.75 -10.10
CA LEU A 489 -38.93 13.80 -9.89
C LEU A 489 -39.33 14.94 -8.93
N ALA A 490 -38.56 15.18 -7.87
CA ALA A 490 -38.77 16.30 -6.94
C ALA A 490 -38.61 17.66 -7.64
N VAL A 491 -37.58 17.83 -8.49
CA VAL A 491 -37.35 19.06 -9.25
C VAL A 491 -38.47 19.30 -10.27
N THR A 492 -38.92 18.28 -11.00
CA THR A 492 -40.04 18.43 -11.95
C THR A 492 -41.36 18.76 -11.24
N VAL A 493 -41.64 18.16 -10.07
CA VAL A 493 -42.80 18.53 -9.24
C VAL A 493 -42.70 19.97 -8.72
N ALA A 494 -41.53 20.41 -8.24
CA ALA A 494 -41.32 21.77 -7.77
C ALA A 494 -41.55 22.81 -8.88
N VAL A 495 -41.03 22.57 -10.08
CA VAL A 495 -41.24 23.42 -11.26
C VAL A 495 -42.71 23.43 -11.70
N ALA A 496 -43.40 22.29 -11.67
CA ALA A 496 -44.83 22.19 -12.01
C ALA A 496 -45.73 22.92 -10.99
N VAL A 497 -45.40 22.87 -9.69
CA VAL A 497 -46.14 23.60 -8.65
C VAL A 497 -45.89 25.11 -8.74
N HIS A 498 -44.66 25.54 -9.01
CA HIS A 498 -44.32 26.97 -9.09
C HIS A 498 -44.85 27.66 -10.37
N SER A 499 -45.11 26.90 -11.44
CA SER A 499 -45.64 27.42 -12.71
C SER A 499 -47.17 27.47 -12.79
N TRP A 500 -47.90 27.05 -11.75
CA TRP A 500 -49.37 27.05 -11.75
C TRP A 500 -49.95 28.46 -11.51
N PRO A 501 -50.72 29.05 -12.45
CA PRO A 501 -51.19 30.44 -12.33
C PRO A 501 -52.33 30.59 -11.30
N LYS A 502 -52.08 31.38 -10.26
CA LYS A 502 -53.02 31.65 -9.16
C LYS A 502 -54.10 32.66 -9.56
N LYS A 503 -55.15 32.20 -10.26
CA LYS A 503 -56.26 33.03 -10.74
C LYS A 503 -57.23 33.39 -9.59
N ARG A 504 -57.24 34.65 -9.12
CA ARG A 504 -58.30 35.17 -8.22
C ARG A 504 -59.66 35.11 -8.95
N ARG A 505 -60.74 34.84 -8.22
CA ARG A 505 -62.13 34.98 -8.67
C ARG A 505 -62.86 35.94 -7.73
N GLU A 506 -63.52 36.93 -8.30
CA GLU A 506 -64.68 37.64 -7.73
C GLU A 506 -65.82 37.57 -8.76
N GLY A 507 -67.07 37.75 -8.32
CA GLY A 507 -68.27 37.68 -9.18
C GLY A 507 -68.76 36.24 -9.43
N GLY A 508 -70.07 36.01 -9.29
CA GLY A 508 -70.65 34.66 -9.29
C GLY A 508 -71.82 34.43 -10.24
N TYR A 509 -72.05 33.17 -10.58
CA TYR A 509 -73.29 32.57 -11.08
C TYR A 509 -73.21 31.04 -10.86
N LYS A 510 -74.35 30.33 -10.75
CA LYS A 510 -74.46 28.85 -10.56
C LYS A 510 -75.22 28.22 -11.76
N PRO A 511 -75.34 26.88 -11.87
CA PRO A 511 -74.31 25.82 -12.04
C PRO A 511 -74.61 25.00 -13.35
N PRO A 512 -73.85 23.94 -13.77
CA PRO A 512 -74.04 22.58 -13.21
C PRO A 512 -72.81 21.62 -13.24
N ALA A 513 -72.97 20.48 -12.55
CA ALA A 513 -72.35 19.15 -12.74
C ALA A 513 -70.89 18.98 -13.26
N LEU A 514 -69.97 18.65 -12.33
CA LEU A 514 -68.95 17.55 -12.34
C LEU A 514 -67.77 17.92 -11.41
N TYR A 515 -67.80 17.60 -10.11
CA TYR A 515 -66.59 17.59 -9.26
C TYR A 515 -66.75 16.79 -7.96
N THR A 516 -66.62 15.46 -8.05
CA THR A 516 -66.37 14.56 -6.90
C THR A 516 -65.36 13.46 -7.25
N ILE A 517 -64.18 13.83 -7.76
CA ILE A 517 -62.92 13.04 -7.73
C ILE A 517 -61.76 14.05 -7.90
N LYS A 518 -60.90 14.19 -6.87
CA LYS A 518 -59.44 14.52 -6.90
C LYS A 518 -58.92 14.97 -5.52
N VAL A 519 -59.01 14.05 -4.56
CA VAL A 519 -58.17 14.03 -3.33
C VAL A 519 -57.75 12.59 -3.01
N LYS A 520 -58.62 11.59 -3.29
CA LYS A 520 -58.34 10.17 -3.03
C LYS A 520 -57.14 9.57 -3.80
N THR A 521 -56.76 10.09 -4.96
CA THR A 521 -55.70 9.48 -5.79
C THR A 521 -54.30 9.63 -5.19
N CYS A 522 -53.97 10.78 -4.59
CA CYS A 522 -52.65 10.98 -3.98
C CYS A 522 -52.47 10.17 -2.69
N ALA A 523 -53.53 10.04 -1.89
CA ALA A 523 -53.54 9.19 -0.70
C ALA A 523 -53.42 7.69 -1.04
N TRP A 524 -54.09 7.22 -2.09
CA TRP A 524 -53.98 5.82 -2.53
C TRP A 524 -52.58 5.46 -3.02
N SER A 525 -51.90 6.34 -3.78
CA SER A 525 -50.52 6.10 -4.20
C SER A 525 -49.56 5.93 -3.00
N ILE A 526 -49.72 6.75 -1.95
CA ILE A 526 -48.89 6.66 -0.74
C ILE A 526 -49.16 5.36 0.03
N VAL A 527 -50.42 4.95 0.18
CA VAL A 527 -50.79 3.69 0.86
C VAL A 527 -50.29 2.46 0.09
N VAL A 528 -50.35 2.46 -1.25
CA VAL A 528 -49.79 1.38 -2.08
C VAL A 528 -48.26 1.31 -1.97
N PHE A 529 -47.56 2.45 -1.95
CA PHE A 529 -46.10 2.49 -1.76
C PHE A 529 -45.67 1.98 -0.37
N ILE A 530 -46.36 2.39 0.69
CA ILE A 530 -46.10 1.89 2.05
C ILE A 530 -46.40 0.38 2.14
N GLY A 531 -47.49 -0.08 1.53
CA GLY A 531 -47.82 -1.51 1.45
C GLY A 531 -46.71 -2.33 0.79
N LEU A 532 -46.21 -1.90 -0.37
CA LEU A 532 -45.11 -2.57 -1.09
C LEU A 532 -43.81 -2.59 -0.27
N ALA A 533 -43.47 -1.49 0.41
CA ALA A 533 -42.29 -1.43 1.27
C ALA A 533 -42.37 -2.40 2.46
N VAL A 534 -43.54 -2.53 3.09
CA VAL A 534 -43.77 -3.49 4.18
C VAL A 534 -43.68 -4.95 3.67
N THR A 535 -44.26 -5.27 2.51
CA THR A 535 -44.18 -6.62 1.92
C THR A 535 -42.74 -7.00 1.54
N ALA A 536 -41.94 -6.03 1.07
CA ALA A 536 -40.51 -6.24 0.81
C ALA A 536 -39.73 -6.52 2.11
N ALA A 537 -39.96 -5.74 3.18
CA ALA A 537 -39.31 -5.94 4.47
C ALA A 537 -39.65 -7.30 5.11
N VAL A 538 -40.91 -7.74 5.02
CA VAL A 538 -41.34 -9.07 5.51
C VAL A 538 -40.72 -10.20 4.68
N SER A 539 -40.61 -10.04 3.35
CA SER A 539 -39.93 -11.00 2.47
C SER A 539 -38.45 -11.15 2.81
N VAL A 540 -37.73 -10.04 3.06
CA VAL A 540 -36.33 -10.06 3.49
C VAL A 540 -36.16 -10.71 4.86
N HIS A 541 -37.05 -10.41 5.81
CA HIS A 541 -37.02 -11.04 7.14
C HIS A 541 -37.29 -12.56 7.07
N SER A 542 -38.24 -12.99 6.23
CA SER A 542 -38.51 -14.41 6.00
C SER A 542 -37.36 -15.14 5.26
N TRP A 543 -36.60 -14.43 4.42
CA TRP A 543 -35.41 -14.97 3.75
C TRP A 543 -34.25 -15.14 4.74
N LEU A 544 -33.99 -14.14 5.59
CA LEU A 544 -32.98 -14.21 6.65
C LEU A 544 -33.28 -15.33 7.66
N LYS A 545 -34.54 -15.53 8.03
CA LYS A 545 -34.97 -16.59 8.96
C LYS A 545 -34.82 -18.01 8.41
N LYS A 546 -34.64 -18.18 7.09
CA LYS A 546 -34.45 -19.49 6.43
C LYS A 546 -32.97 -19.91 6.32
N ARG A 547 -32.01 -19.08 6.76
CA ARG A 547 -30.56 -19.31 6.57
C ARG A 547 -29.76 -19.67 7.83
N ARG A 548 -30.40 -19.90 8.99
CA ARG A 548 -29.75 -20.38 10.22
C ARG A 548 -30.66 -21.32 11.04
N GLY A 549 -30.39 -22.62 10.99
CA GLY A 549 -30.30 -23.46 12.20
C GLY A 549 -28.81 -23.55 12.56
N ASP A 550 -28.39 -23.77 13.80
CA ASP A 550 -29.04 -24.46 14.93
C ASP A 550 -28.90 -23.64 16.25
N PRO A 551 -29.62 -23.93 17.34
CA PRO A 551 -29.66 -23.07 18.53
C PRO A 551 -28.80 -23.59 19.69
N THR A 552 -28.12 -22.69 20.43
CA THR A 552 -27.98 -22.71 21.91
C THR A 552 -27.11 -21.55 22.42
N LEU A 553 -27.73 -20.42 22.76
CA LEU A 553 -27.71 -19.88 24.13
C LEU A 553 -28.65 -18.66 24.23
N LEU A 554 -29.69 -18.77 25.06
CA LEU A 554 -30.44 -17.61 25.55
C LEU A 554 -29.72 -17.05 26.78
N SER A 555 -29.63 -15.73 26.90
CA SER A 555 -30.08 -15.03 28.12
C SER A 555 -30.09 -13.50 27.95
N TYR A 556 -31.15 -12.89 28.48
CA TYR A 556 -31.33 -11.46 28.78
C TYR A 556 -31.12 -10.42 27.65
N VAL A 557 -32.21 -10.16 26.92
CA VAL A 557 -32.56 -8.80 26.48
C VAL A 557 -33.88 -8.44 27.15
N ASP A 558 -33.87 -7.35 27.92
CA ASP A 558 -35.09 -6.73 28.47
C ASP A 558 -35.40 -5.41 27.73
N MET A 559 -36.60 -4.87 27.93
CA MET A 559 -37.15 -3.64 27.36
C MET A 559 -37.49 -3.64 25.86
N ASN A 560 -38.62 -4.29 25.58
CA ASN A 560 -39.63 -3.72 24.69
C ASN A 560 -40.09 -2.30 25.14
N GLN A 561 -40.73 -1.57 24.23
CA GLN A 561 -41.44 -0.28 24.39
C GLN A 561 -40.69 1.03 24.06
N ALA A 562 -40.62 1.36 22.76
CA ALA A 562 -40.51 2.77 22.31
C ALA A 562 -41.23 3.01 20.97
N GLY A 563 -41.04 2.13 19.97
CA GLY A 563 -41.54 2.34 18.61
C GLY A 563 -43.06 2.36 18.42
N PHE A 564 -43.84 1.77 19.33
CA PHE A 564 -45.30 1.63 19.16
C PHE A 564 -46.14 2.82 19.67
N MET A 565 -45.56 3.74 20.44
CA MET A 565 -46.29 4.88 21.03
C MET A 565 -46.37 6.10 20.10
N PHE A 566 -45.43 6.26 19.16
CA PHE A 566 -45.35 7.50 18.35
C PHE A 566 -46.44 7.61 17.27
N VAL A 567 -46.88 6.48 16.70
CA VAL A 567 -47.90 6.44 15.64
C VAL A 567 -49.33 6.61 16.19
N LEU A 568 -49.59 6.20 17.43
CA LEU A 568 -50.91 6.33 18.07
C LEU A 568 -51.20 7.73 18.61
N VAL A 569 -50.19 8.55 18.91
CA VAL A 569 -50.37 9.93 19.39
C VAL A 569 -50.80 10.88 18.26
N ILE A 570 -50.19 10.77 17.08
CA ILE A 570 -50.52 11.62 15.91
C ILE A 570 -51.96 11.36 15.43
N CYS A 571 -52.40 10.09 15.42
CA CYS A 571 -53.78 9.73 15.07
C CYS A 571 -54.82 10.18 16.13
N ARG A 572 -54.41 10.52 17.37
CA ARG A 572 -55.34 10.98 18.43
C ARG A 572 -55.51 12.49 18.48
N MET A 573 -54.60 13.28 17.89
CA MET A 573 -54.72 14.75 17.83
C MET A 573 -55.67 15.27 16.72
N ILE A 574 -56.08 14.44 15.76
CA ILE A 574 -56.87 14.88 14.59
C ILE A 574 -58.40 14.89 14.85
N HIS A 575 -58.91 14.37 15.98
CA HIS A 575 -60.35 14.05 16.10
C HIS A 575 -61.15 14.66 17.28
N LEU A 576 -60.68 15.73 17.96
CA LEU A 576 -61.47 16.38 19.02
C LEU A 576 -61.61 17.92 18.87
N ASN A 577 -62.87 18.36 18.67
CA ASN A 577 -63.45 19.72 18.78
C ASN A 577 -62.67 20.91 18.17
N ARG A 578 -63.20 21.74 17.25
CA ARG A 578 -64.59 22.03 16.84
C ARG A 578 -65.48 22.68 17.92
N ARG A 579 -65.23 23.96 18.25
CA ARG A 579 -66.25 25.04 18.29
C ARG A 579 -65.65 26.43 18.59
N GLU A 580 -66.08 27.39 17.77
CA GLU A 580 -65.86 28.85 17.84
C GLU A 580 -66.85 29.52 18.85
N PRO A 581 -66.89 30.86 19.14
CA PRO A 581 -66.55 31.97 18.21
C PRO A 581 -66.00 33.33 18.76
N LYS A 582 -65.66 34.24 17.82
CA LYS A 582 -65.53 35.74 17.90
C LYS A 582 -64.26 36.35 18.55
N LEU A 583 -63.73 37.52 18.11
CA LEU A 583 -63.75 38.27 16.83
C LEU A 583 -62.67 39.40 16.91
N PHE A 584 -62.31 40.05 15.78
CA PHE A 584 -61.49 41.29 15.66
C PHE A 584 -59.97 41.24 15.94
N LYS A 585 -59.16 40.95 14.90
CA LYS A 585 -57.93 41.74 14.53
C LYS A 585 -57.20 41.33 13.22
N ILE A 586 -57.83 40.63 12.26
CA ILE A 586 -57.16 40.12 11.05
C ILE A 586 -57.61 40.83 9.75
N ILE A 587 -57.59 42.16 9.72
CA ILE A 587 -57.82 42.95 8.49
C ILE A 587 -56.71 43.99 8.22
N ARG A 588 -55.82 44.28 9.19
CA ARG A 588 -54.78 45.33 9.04
C ARG A 588 -53.35 44.85 8.73
N MET A 589 -53.13 43.55 8.54
CA MET A 589 -51.80 42.98 8.20
C MET A 589 -51.66 42.52 6.74
N ILE A 590 -52.75 42.55 5.96
CA ILE A 590 -52.75 42.16 4.53
C ILE A 590 -52.30 43.34 3.62
N HIS A 591 -52.22 44.56 4.16
CA HIS A 591 -51.87 45.78 3.41
C HIS A 591 -50.39 46.21 3.49
N LEU A 592 -49.50 45.38 4.06
CA LEU A 592 -48.07 45.68 4.23
C LEU A 592 -47.11 44.77 3.44
N LEU A 593 -47.64 43.76 2.73
CA LEU A 593 -46.85 42.80 1.93
C LEU A 593 -46.90 43.08 0.41
N GLU A 594 -47.32 44.28 0.01
CA GLU A 594 -47.48 44.66 -1.41
C GLU A 594 -46.37 45.61 -1.92
N LYS A 595 -45.28 45.83 -1.15
CA LYS A 595 -44.23 46.83 -1.46
C LYS A 595 -42.82 46.29 -1.70
N TRP A 596 -42.64 44.98 -1.89
CA TRP A 596 -41.35 44.37 -2.26
C TRP A 596 -41.50 43.44 -3.47
N GLN A 597 -41.42 44.01 -4.67
CA GLN A 597 -41.34 43.26 -5.93
C GLN A 597 -40.26 43.85 -6.85
N ARG A 598 -39.30 42.96 -7.23
CA ARG A 598 -38.19 43.14 -8.19
C ARG A 598 -36.98 43.96 -7.69
N PRO A 599 -35.75 43.70 -8.20
CA PRO A 599 -35.39 42.78 -9.28
C PRO A 599 -34.53 41.57 -8.84
N LEU A 600 -34.67 40.45 -9.56
CA LEU A 600 -33.73 39.33 -9.53
C LEU A 600 -33.59 38.85 -10.98
N ASN A 601 -32.51 39.26 -11.65
CA ASN A 601 -32.31 39.07 -13.10
C ASN A 601 -30.83 38.82 -13.40
N SER A 602 -30.27 37.74 -12.82
CA SER A 602 -28.84 37.38 -12.93
C SER A 602 -28.56 35.86 -12.78
N SER A 603 -29.57 35.02 -12.62
CA SER A 603 -29.41 33.60 -12.26
C SER A 603 -28.93 32.67 -13.38
N GLY A 604 -28.76 33.16 -14.61
CA GLY A 604 -28.27 32.35 -15.75
C GLY A 604 -26.75 32.11 -15.72
N ASN A 605 -25.94 33.16 -15.48
CA ASN A 605 -24.48 33.06 -15.55
C ASN A 605 -23.87 32.24 -14.41
N MET A 606 -24.49 32.26 -13.23
CA MET A 606 -23.93 31.60 -12.03
C MET A 606 -23.93 30.07 -12.15
N VAL A 607 -24.93 29.49 -12.84
CA VAL A 607 -25.03 28.03 -13.04
C VAL A 607 -24.05 27.55 -14.12
N LEU A 608 -23.84 28.33 -15.17
CA LEU A 608 -22.90 27.99 -16.25
C LEU A 608 -21.44 27.97 -15.74
N LEU A 609 -21.08 28.95 -14.90
CA LEU A 609 -19.78 28.98 -14.22
C LEU A 609 -19.59 27.76 -13.30
N LEU A 610 -20.59 27.41 -12.49
CA LEU A 610 -20.50 26.26 -11.58
C LEU A 610 -20.26 24.94 -12.32
N VAL A 611 -20.94 24.73 -13.46
CA VAL A 611 -20.80 23.50 -14.27
C VAL A 611 -19.44 23.45 -14.98
N LEU A 612 -18.93 24.59 -15.46
CA LEU A 612 -17.58 24.66 -16.05
C LEU A 612 -16.49 24.41 -15.00
N SER A 613 -16.66 24.89 -13.76
CA SER A 613 -15.74 24.60 -12.66
C SER A 613 -15.72 23.12 -12.29
N ILE A 614 -16.87 22.44 -12.25
CA ILE A 614 -16.94 21.01 -11.92
C ILE A 614 -16.26 20.17 -13.02
N LEU A 615 -16.53 20.45 -14.30
CA LEU A 615 -15.92 19.74 -15.42
C LEU A 615 -14.40 19.95 -15.52
N ALA A 616 -13.86 21.05 -14.99
CA ALA A 616 -12.42 21.30 -14.93
C ALA A 616 -11.72 20.51 -13.81
N PHE A 617 -12.43 20.15 -12.73
CA PHE A 617 -11.85 19.42 -11.59
C PHE A 617 -11.70 17.91 -11.85
N ASP A 618 -12.61 17.28 -12.60
CA ASP A 618 -12.58 15.83 -12.85
C ASP A 618 -11.43 15.37 -13.77
N VAL A 619 -10.89 16.26 -14.63
CA VAL A 619 -9.82 15.90 -15.59
C VAL A 619 -8.43 15.89 -14.94
N SER A 620 -8.17 16.77 -13.97
CA SER A 620 -6.83 16.94 -13.37
C SER A 620 -6.45 15.89 -12.32
N CYS A 621 -7.40 15.12 -11.80
CA CYS A 621 -7.14 14.18 -10.70
C CYS A 621 -6.58 12.81 -11.15
N THR A 622 -6.57 12.51 -12.46
CA THR A 622 -6.31 11.14 -12.98
C THR A 622 -4.91 10.93 -13.58
N GLN A 623 -4.08 11.98 -13.71
CA GLN A 623 -2.78 11.90 -14.40
C GLN A 623 -1.55 12.01 -13.50
N ALA A 624 -1.70 12.28 -12.18
CA ALA A 624 -0.60 12.67 -11.30
C ALA A 624 -0.10 11.57 -10.34
N PHE A 625 -0.18 10.28 -10.73
CA PHE A 625 0.10 9.15 -9.83
C PHE A 625 0.89 7.99 -10.46
N LEU A 626 1.49 8.20 -11.63
CA LEU A 626 2.41 7.24 -12.24
C LEU A 626 3.85 7.68 -12.01
N GLU A 627 4.73 6.67 -11.96
CA GLU A 627 6.15 6.78 -11.64
C GLU A 627 6.37 7.16 -10.13
N ASN A 628 7.07 6.40 -9.26
CA ASN A 628 7.99 5.26 -9.48
C ASN A 628 8.42 4.47 -8.24
N GLY A 629 8.96 3.24 -8.37
CA GLY A 629 10.25 2.83 -7.74
C GLY A 629 10.88 1.62 -8.48
N ASN A 630 12.14 1.73 -8.91
CA ASN A 630 13.06 0.82 -9.63
C ASN A 630 12.60 0.30 -11.02
N LYS A 631 13.49 0.24 -12.05
CA LYS A 631 13.05 -0.17 -13.43
C LYS A 631 13.22 -1.64 -13.51
N ILE A 632 12.22 -2.27 -12.93
CA ILE A 632 11.39 -3.28 -13.58
C ILE A 632 11.27 -2.93 -15.09
N LYS A 633 12.34 -3.21 -15.83
CA LYS A 633 12.37 -3.20 -17.29
C LYS A 633 11.40 -4.27 -17.70
N SER A 634 10.51 -3.94 -18.61
CA SER A 634 9.48 -4.85 -19.07
C SER A 634 9.52 -4.90 -20.57
N LYS A 635 9.63 -6.11 -21.12
CA LYS A 635 9.54 -6.35 -22.56
C LYS A 635 8.67 -7.56 -22.81
N THR A 636 7.81 -7.39 -23.80
CA THR A 636 6.95 -8.44 -24.31
C THR A 636 7.54 -8.97 -25.59
N PHE A 637 7.56 -10.29 -25.71
CA PHE A 637 8.11 -11.06 -26.80
C PHE A 637 7.04 -12.03 -27.32
N LEU A 638 7.26 -12.57 -28.51
CA LEU A 638 6.47 -13.66 -29.07
C LEU A 638 7.41 -14.84 -29.31
N SER A 639 6.93 -16.06 -29.07
CA SER A 639 7.57 -17.26 -29.63
C SER A 639 7.60 -17.19 -31.16
N PRO A 640 8.40 -18.03 -31.83
CA PRO A 640 8.10 -18.37 -33.22
C PRO A 640 6.69 -18.97 -33.34
N GLU A 641 6.14 -18.93 -34.55
CA GLU A 641 4.80 -19.42 -34.85
C GLU A 641 4.66 -20.94 -34.60
N PHE A 642 3.51 -21.36 -34.09
CA PHE A 642 3.03 -22.74 -34.19
C PHE A 642 1.62 -22.79 -34.80
N MET A 643 1.31 -23.87 -35.52
CA MET A 643 0.06 -23.98 -36.27
C MET A 643 -0.78 -25.17 -35.82
N LEU A 644 -1.82 -24.88 -35.04
CA LEU A 644 -2.76 -25.88 -34.53
C LEU A 644 -4.02 -26.00 -35.39
N GLY A 645 -4.42 -27.22 -35.72
CA GLY A 645 -5.73 -27.57 -36.28
C GLY A 645 -6.57 -28.36 -35.28
N PRO A 646 -7.87 -28.59 -35.54
CA PRO A 646 -8.79 -29.25 -34.59
C PRO A 646 -8.23 -30.55 -34.00
N GLY A 647 -8.19 -30.65 -32.67
CA GLY A 647 -7.66 -31.79 -31.94
C GLY A 647 -6.13 -31.95 -31.95
N SER A 648 -5.38 -31.23 -32.79
CA SER A 648 -3.93 -31.46 -32.92
C SER A 648 -3.16 -30.99 -31.70
N VAL A 649 -1.99 -31.59 -31.49
CA VAL A 649 -1.04 -31.24 -30.44
C VAL A 649 0.24 -30.69 -31.06
N GLU A 650 0.69 -29.55 -30.56
CA GLU A 650 2.02 -29.01 -30.84
C GLU A 650 2.84 -29.09 -29.57
N SER A 651 3.99 -29.75 -29.66
CA SER A 651 5.01 -29.82 -28.62
C SER A 651 6.32 -29.39 -29.26
N LYS A 652 6.77 -28.17 -28.99
CA LYS A 652 7.92 -27.56 -29.68
C LYS A 652 8.86 -26.88 -28.71
N THR A 653 10.15 -27.14 -28.89
CA THR A 653 11.23 -26.41 -28.23
C THR A 653 11.88 -25.45 -29.21
N TYR A 654 11.89 -24.17 -28.85
CA TYR A 654 12.55 -23.10 -29.58
C TYR A 654 13.85 -22.74 -28.86
N ASP A 655 14.97 -22.85 -29.56
CA ASP A 655 16.31 -22.48 -29.07
C ASP A 655 16.63 -20.99 -29.29
N ASP A 656 17.53 -20.45 -28.48
CA ASP A 656 18.09 -19.08 -28.57
C ASP A 656 17.02 -17.99 -28.72
N ILE A 657 15.95 -18.11 -27.94
CA ILE A 657 14.78 -17.22 -28.00
C ILE A 657 15.17 -15.76 -27.69
N ASP A 658 14.31 -14.83 -28.13
CA ASP A 658 14.39 -13.45 -27.67
C ASP A 658 14.12 -13.39 -26.16
N PHE A 659 15.19 -13.29 -25.39
CA PHE A 659 15.20 -13.17 -23.93
C PHE A 659 16.03 -11.93 -23.53
N PRO A 660 15.75 -11.30 -22.39
CA PRO A 660 16.68 -10.33 -21.80
C PRO A 660 18.09 -10.92 -21.64
N ARG A 661 19.14 -10.14 -21.92
CA ARG A 661 20.55 -10.58 -21.89
C ARG A 661 21.40 -9.59 -21.10
N GLY A 662 22.56 -10.06 -20.65
CA GLY A 662 23.43 -9.38 -19.69
C GLY A 662 23.26 -9.99 -18.31
N HIS A 663 24.09 -9.57 -17.36
CA HIS A 663 23.96 -9.95 -15.95
C HIS A 663 22.77 -9.20 -15.37
N ILE A 664 21.65 -9.89 -15.15
CA ILE A 664 20.37 -9.28 -14.75
C ILE A 664 19.60 -10.16 -13.75
N ALA A 665 18.72 -9.52 -12.99
CA ALA A 665 17.83 -10.19 -12.03
C ALA A 665 16.40 -10.24 -12.56
N LEU A 666 15.88 -11.44 -12.83
CA LEU A 666 14.48 -11.59 -13.26
C LEU A 666 13.53 -11.38 -12.07
N LYS A 667 12.48 -10.59 -12.30
CA LYS A 667 11.49 -10.16 -11.29
C LYS A 667 10.08 -10.68 -11.54
N SER A 668 9.73 -11.04 -12.79
CA SER A 668 8.53 -11.84 -13.09
C SER A 668 8.56 -12.39 -14.51
N PHE A 669 7.90 -13.52 -14.75
CA PHE A 669 7.66 -14.05 -16.09
C PHE A 669 6.17 -14.40 -16.26
N ASN A 670 5.49 -13.78 -17.21
CA ASN A 670 4.08 -14.03 -17.52
C ASN A 670 3.95 -14.50 -18.97
N ALA A 671 3.12 -15.50 -19.24
CA ALA A 671 2.89 -16.03 -20.58
C ALA A 671 1.41 -16.30 -20.87
N GLU A 672 1.04 -16.21 -22.14
CA GLU A 672 -0.29 -16.56 -22.64
C GLU A 672 -0.24 -16.91 -24.14
N VAL A 673 -1.17 -17.74 -24.60
CA VAL A 673 -1.33 -18.01 -26.04
C VAL A 673 -2.20 -16.93 -26.67
N VAL A 674 -1.70 -16.36 -27.79
CA VAL A 674 -2.37 -15.36 -28.61
C VAL A 674 -2.49 -15.81 -30.06
N ASP A 675 -3.47 -15.25 -30.77
CA ASP A 675 -3.59 -15.37 -32.23
C ASP A 675 -2.63 -14.42 -32.97
N GLN A 676 -2.63 -14.54 -34.31
CA GLN A 676 -1.89 -13.66 -35.23
C GLN A 676 -2.17 -12.15 -35.06
N ASP A 677 -3.33 -11.80 -34.53
CA ASP A 677 -3.81 -10.43 -34.33
C ASP A 677 -3.47 -9.93 -32.89
N GLY A 678 -2.84 -10.79 -32.07
CA GLY A 678 -2.41 -10.51 -30.71
C GLY A 678 -3.50 -10.68 -29.64
N ASN A 679 -4.65 -11.26 -29.97
CA ASN A 679 -5.74 -11.50 -29.02
C ASN A 679 -5.50 -12.77 -28.20
N PRO A 680 -5.75 -12.76 -26.87
CA PRO A 680 -5.69 -13.96 -26.04
C PRO A 680 -6.70 -15.02 -26.50
N VAL A 681 -6.25 -16.28 -26.64
CA VAL A 681 -7.08 -17.39 -27.12
C VAL A 681 -7.74 -18.15 -25.95
N PRO A 682 -9.06 -18.39 -25.94
CA PRO A 682 -9.70 -19.11 -24.85
C PRO A 682 -9.25 -20.58 -24.73
N LEU A 683 -9.12 -21.07 -23.50
CA LEU A 683 -8.68 -22.43 -23.17
C LEU A 683 -9.57 -23.55 -23.72
N TYR A 684 -10.86 -23.25 -23.94
CA TYR A 684 -11.80 -24.17 -24.60
C TYR A 684 -11.67 -24.22 -26.13
N GLU A 685 -10.76 -23.42 -26.70
CA GLU A 685 -10.36 -23.48 -28.12
C GLU A 685 -8.90 -23.93 -28.28
N THR A 686 -8.00 -23.41 -27.46
CA THR A 686 -6.61 -23.87 -27.39
C THR A 686 -6.15 -23.89 -25.95
N TYR A 687 -5.96 -25.10 -25.43
CA TYR A 687 -5.49 -25.32 -24.08
C TYR A 687 -3.95 -25.32 -24.09
N ILE A 688 -3.34 -24.32 -23.45
CA ILE A 688 -1.91 -24.34 -23.15
C ILE A 688 -1.70 -25.32 -21.99
N HIS A 689 -1.36 -26.55 -22.31
CA HIS A 689 -1.20 -27.62 -21.33
C HIS A 689 0.07 -27.38 -20.51
N HIS A 690 1.19 -27.07 -21.18
CA HIS A 690 2.41 -26.54 -20.57
C HIS A 690 3.14 -25.54 -21.46
N TRP A 691 3.85 -24.62 -20.84
CA TRP A 691 5.00 -23.95 -21.44
C TRP A 691 6.17 -24.02 -20.46
N LEU A 692 7.40 -24.09 -20.95
CA LEU A 692 8.62 -24.31 -20.14
C LEU A 692 9.74 -23.40 -20.65
N VAL A 693 10.51 -22.77 -19.78
CA VAL A 693 11.67 -21.93 -20.15
C VAL A 693 12.89 -22.36 -19.34
N GLY A 694 14.03 -22.55 -20.00
CA GLY A 694 15.27 -23.00 -19.35
C GLY A 694 16.55 -22.41 -19.95
N LYS A 695 17.58 -22.33 -19.10
CA LYS A 695 18.93 -21.80 -19.38
C LYS A 695 19.83 -22.87 -20.00
N TYR A 696 20.66 -22.50 -20.98
CA TYR A 696 21.75 -23.35 -21.47
C TYR A 696 22.95 -22.53 -21.93
N TYR A 697 24.13 -23.15 -21.90
CA TYR A 697 25.38 -22.56 -22.38
C TYR A 697 25.77 -23.23 -23.70
N GLU A 698 26.13 -22.45 -24.72
CA GLU A 698 26.59 -22.94 -26.04
C GLU A 698 27.98 -22.40 -26.38
N HIS A 699 28.92 -23.29 -26.74
CA HIS A 699 30.19 -22.93 -27.37
C HIS A 699 30.33 -23.75 -28.66
N ARG A 700 30.53 -23.08 -29.81
CA ARG A 700 30.61 -23.75 -31.11
C ARG A 700 32.07 -23.95 -31.54
N PRO A 701 32.48 -25.16 -31.96
CA PRO A 701 31.68 -26.37 -32.16
C PRO A 701 31.59 -27.29 -30.92
N SER A 702 32.14 -26.86 -29.77
CA SER A 702 32.42 -27.70 -28.59
C SER A 702 31.22 -28.35 -27.90
N GLY A 703 30.02 -27.78 -27.95
CA GLY A 703 28.80 -28.41 -27.44
C GLY A 703 27.79 -27.46 -26.79
N ARG A 704 26.76 -28.06 -26.19
CA ARG A 704 25.67 -27.38 -25.46
C ARG A 704 25.50 -28.03 -24.08
N ASN A 705 25.51 -27.21 -23.03
CA ASN A 705 25.33 -27.62 -21.65
C ASN A 705 24.04 -27.00 -21.09
N PHE A 706 23.05 -27.82 -20.75
CA PHE A 706 21.80 -27.32 -20.15
C PHE A 706 22.00 -27.03 -18.65
N SER A 707 21.56 -25.86 -18.20
CA SER A 707 21.50 -25.51 -16.78
C SER A 707 20.12 -25.88 -16.23
N ARG A 708 20.10 -26.39 -15.00
CA ARG A 708 18.90 -26.89 -14.30
C ARG A 708 18.50 -25.93 -13.19
N ASN A 709 17.26 -26.04 -12.72
CA ASN A 709 16.88 -25.55 -11.40
C ASN A 709 17.42 -26.49 -10.28
N SER A 710 17.33 -26.06 -9.02
CA SER A 710 17.82 -26.79 -7.81
C SER A 710 16.87 -27.89 -7.30
N GLY A 711 15.91 -28.32 -8.13
CA GLY A 711 14.92 -29.34 -7.82
C GLY A 711 15.48 -30.74 -7.59
N LEU A 712 14.65 -31.60 -6.98
CA LEU A 712 14.99 -32.98 -6.62
C LEU A 712 15.14 -33.92 -7.84
N CYS A 713 14.53 -33.55 -8.96
CA CYS A 713 14.40 -34.39 -10.14
C CYS A 713 15.69 -34.41 -10.99
N GLN A 714 16.15 -35.62 -11.33
CA GLN A 714 17.40 -35.81 -12.07
C GLN A 714 17.21 -35.76 -13.60
N GLY A 715 18.30 -35.95 -14.37
CA GLY A 715 18.40 -35.91 -15.85
C GLY A 715 17.17 -35.48 -16.66
N GLN A 716 17.18 -34.24 -17.19
CA GLN A 716 16.12 -33.60 -18.00
C GLN A 716 14.71 -33.46 -17.39
N VAL A 717 14.30 -34.29 -16.43
CA VAL A 717 12.97 -34.22 -15.80
C VAL A 717 12.82 -32.98 -14.93
N LEU A 718 11.79 -32.17 -15.18
CA LEU A 718 11.45 -30.96 -14.41
C LEU A 718 12.65 -30.00 -14.23
N GLY A 719 13.46 -29.82 -15.27
CA GLY A 719 14.67 -28.97 -15.25
C GLY A 719 14.48 -27.49 -15.54
N GLN A 720 13.27 -27.06 -15.90
CA GLN A 720 12.92 -25.68 -16.29
C GLN A 720 13.07 -24.67 -15.14
N TYR A 721 13.30 -23.40 -15.48
CA TYR A 721 13.30 -22.29 -14.53
C TYR A 721 11.88 -21.73 -14.35
N PHE A 722 11.19 -21.51 -15.48
CA PHE A 722 9.78 -21.14 -15.50
C PHE A 722 9.00 -22.22 -16.22
N GLY A 723 7.78 -22.49 -15.77
CA GLY A 723 6.86 -23.29 -16.56
C GLY A 723 5.58 -23.64 -15.83
N LEU A 724 4.47 -23.26 -16.44
CA LEU A 724 3.12 -23.42 -15.94
C LEU A 724 2.23 -23.93 -17.07
N GLY A 725 0.97 -24.23 -16.78
CA GLY A 725 -0.05 -24.52 -17.78
C GLY A 725 -1.03 -23.37 -17.97
N SER A 726 -2.28 -23.75 -18.15
CA SER A 726 -3.43 -22.85 -18.35
C SER A 726 -3.65 -21.81 -17.24
N GLU A 727 -3.14 -22.06 -16.04
CA GLU A 727 -3.25 -21.21 -14.87
C GLU A 727 -2.43 -19.90 -14.94
N THR A 728 -1.66 -19.68 -15.99
CA THR A 728 -0.67 -18.58 -16.02
C THR A 728 -1.31 -17.18 -15.92
N ARG A 729 -2.57 -17.00 -16.35
CA ARG A 729 -3.21 -15.66 -16.46
C ARG A 729 -3.57 -14.99 -15.14
N LYS A 730 -3.87 -15.75 -14.08
CA LYS A 730 -4.21 -15.23 -12.74
C LYS A 730 -3.26 -15.72 -11.64
N THR A 731 -2.13 -16.32 -12.02
CA THR A 731 -1.05 -16.70 -11.08
C THR A 731 -0.04 -15.57 -10.98
N ALA A 732 0.23 -15.08 -9.77
CA ALA A 732 1.16 -13.97 -9.57
C ALA A 732 2.62 -14.45 -9.64
N SER A 733 3.31 -14.16 -10.74
CA SER A 733 4.71 -14.57 -10.98
C SER A 733 5.76 -13.59 -10.44
N HIS A 734 5.37 -12.60 -9.63
CA HIS A 734 6.30 -11.57 -9.15
C HIS A 734 7.22 -12.11 -8.06
N ILE A 735 8.47 -11.67 -8.08
CA ILE A 735 9.48 -11.96 -7.06
C ILE A 735 9.68 -10.67 -6.27
N PRO A 736 9.45 -10.64 -4.94
CA PRO A 736 9.57 -9.44 -4.13
C PRO A 736 11.02 -8.96 -4.07
N ASP A 737 11.24 -7.67 -3.83
CA ASP A 737 12.58 -7.14 -3.53
C ASP A 737 13.04 -7.64 -2.13
N PRO A 738 14.34 -7.91 -1.92
CA PRO A 738 15.46 -7.74 -2.85
C PRO A 738 15.73 -8.96 -3.75
N PHE A 739 14.82 -9.92 -3.86
CA PHE A 739 15.08 -11.21 -4.49
C PHE A 739 14.98 -11.19 -6.01
N GLY A 740 15.85 -11.93 -6.69
CA GLY A 740 15.79 -12.10 -8.13
C GLY A 740 16.38 -13.43 -8.60
N ILE A 741 15.89 -13.94 -9.72
CA ILE A 741 16.54 -15.08 -10.37
C ILE A 741 17.73 -14.54 -11.17
N GLU A 742 18.94 -14.97 -10.79
CA GLU A 742 20.18 -14.55 -11.42
C GLU A 742 20.38 -15.21 -12.79
N ILE A 743 20.65 -14.38 -13.80
CA ILE A 743 21.00 -14.84 -15.14
C ILE A 743 22.14 -14.00 -15.73
N GLY A 744 22.90 -14.58 -16.65
CA GLY A 744 23.97 -13.88 -17.37
C GLY A 744 25.21 -13.56 -16.54
N ASN A 745 25.38 -14.17 -15.34
CA ASN A 745 26.56 -13.98 -14.49
C ASN A 745 27.83 -14.45 -15.24
N PRO A 746 28.81 -13.56 -15.51
CA PRO A 746 30.03 -13.91 -16.23
C PRO A 746 30.92 -14.95 -15.54
N VAL A 747 30.76 -15.15 -14.23
CA VAL A 747 31.50 -16.15 -13.43
C VAL A 747 30.90 -17.55 -13.59
N GLU A 748 29.58 -17.66 -13.78
CA GLU A 748 28.92 -18.95 -14.06
C GLU A 748 29.11 -19.43 -15.50
N ILE A 749 29.27 -18.49 -16.45
CA ILE A 749 29.39 -18.81 -17.88
C ILE A 749 30.79 -19.37 -18.16
N PRO A 750 30.92 -20.64 -18.61
CA PRO A 750 32.25 -21.21 -18.87
C PRO A 750 32.99 -20.51 -20.01
N GLU A 751 34.32 -20.45 -19.95
CA GLU A 751 35.14 -19.75 -20.94
C GLU A 751 34.82 -20.22 -22.39
N GLY A 752 34.52 -19.26 -23.27
CA GLY A 752 34.12 -19.50 -24.66
C GLY A 752 32.62 -19.80 -24.88
N TYR A 753 31.85 -20.09 -23.82
CA TYR A 753 30.42 -20.32 -23.93
C TYR A 753 29.60 -19.02 -23.90
N GLN A 754 28.39 -19.08 -24.45
CA GLN A 754 27.37 -18.03 -24.36
C GLN A 754 26.13 -18.58 -23.66
N GLU A 755 25.57 -17.81 -22.72
CA GLU A 755 24.26 -18.11 -22.15
C GLU A 755 23.14 -17.84 -23.17
N LYS A 756 22.22 -18.81 -23.28
CA LYS A 756 21.06 -18.82 -24.15
C LYS A 756 19.88 -19.46 -23.44
N TRP A 757 18.69 -19.21 -23.96
CA TRP A 757 17.43 -19.64 -23.37
C TRP A 757 16.61 -20.42 -24.40
N TYR A 758 15.95 -21.48 -23.95
CA TYR A 758 14.98 -22.23 -24.75
C TYR A 758 13.56 -22.05 -24.21
N LEU A 759 12.57 -22.14 -25.09
CA LEU A 759 11.14 -22.15 -24.78
C LEU A 759 10.50 -23.44 -25.31
N GLY A 760 10.04 -24.30 -24.42
CA GLY A 760 9.08 -25.36 -24.73
C GLY A 760 7.65 -24.82 -24.72
N VAL A 761 6.85 -25.17 -25.73
CA VAL A 761 5.41 -24.92 -25.79
C VAL A 761 4.70 -26.22 -26.10
N HIS A 762 3.80 -26.63 -25.21
CA HIS A 762 2.95 -27.81 -25.34
C HIS A 762 1.47 -27.40 -25.28
N ALA A 763 0.81 -27.36 -26.45
CA ALA A 763 -0.54 -26.82 -26.61
C ALA A 763 -1.45 -27.76 -27.42
N ILE A 764 -2.70 -27.86 -26.95
CA ILE A 764 -3.72 -28.78 -27.47
C ILE A 764 -4.87 -27.97 -28.06
N GLU A 765 -5.24 -28.26 -29.30
CA GLU A 765 -6.39 -27.64 -29.96
C GLU A 765 -7.69 -28.34 -29.58
N THR A 766 -8.60 -27.66 -28.89
CA THR A 766 -9.79 -28.26 -28.26
C THR A 766 -11.10 -27.91 -28.97
N ARG A 767 -11.06 -27.33 -30.18
CA ARG A 767 -12.26 -27.12 -31.01
C ARG A 767 -12.69 -28.41 -31.70
N GLY A 768 -13.95 -28.77 -31.53
CA GLY A 768 -14.58 -29.89 -32.24
C GLY A 768 -14.15 -31.28 -31.78
N VAL A 769 -13.31 -31.39 -30.74
CA VAL A 769 -12.96 -32.67 -30.10
C VAL A 769 -14.21 -33.35 -29.51
N GLU A 770 -14.20 -34.68 -29.42
CA GLU A 770 -15.32 -35.43 -28.84
C GLU A 770 -15.48 -35.11 -27.36
N ASP A 771 -14.41 -35.28 -26.58
CA ASP A 771 -14.32 -35.01 -25.14
C ASP A 771 -13.19 -34.02 -24.86
N ARG A 772 -13.52 -32.85 -24.31
CA ARG A 772 -12.52 -31.81 -23.99
C ARG A 772 -11.69 -32.16 -22.76
N LEU A 773 -12.30 -32.76 -21.74
CA LEU A 773 -11.61 -33.05 -20.48
C LEU A 773 -10.57 -34.15 -20.73
N GLY A 774 -10.98 -35.23 -21.40
CA GLY A 774 -10.06 -36.29 -21.78
C GLY A 774 -8.94 -35.84 -22.72
N CYS A 775 -9.16 -34.84 -23.59
CA CYS A 775 -8.06 -34.27 -24.36
C CYS A 775 -7.05 -33.53 -23.47
N ILE A 776 -7.51 -32.65 -22.56
CA ILE A 776 -6.61 -31.85 -21.72
C ILE A 776 -5.97 -32.64 -20.56
N GLU A 777 -6.46 -33.84 -20.29
CA GLU A 777 -5.85 -34.85 -19.40
C GLU A 777 -5.13 -35.97 -20.18
N CYS A 778 -4.98 -35.79 -21.49
CA CYS A 778 -4.13 -36.62 -22.34
C CYS A 778 -4.53 -38.12 -22.36
N TRP A 779 -5.83 -38.43 -22.30
CA TRP A 779 -6.37 -39.81 -22.26
C TRP A 779 -6.01 -40.58 -23.53
N CYS A 780 -5.26 -41.69 -23.38
CA CYS A 780 -4.66 -42.41 -24.52
C CYS A 780 -5.68 -42.89 -25.57
N ASP A 781 -6.87 -43.31 -25.11
CA ASP A 781 -7.98 -43.78 -25.96
C ASP A 781 -8.51 -42.67 -26.91
N LEU A 782 -8.29 -41.39 -26.59
CA LEU A 782 -8.66 -40.26 -27.45
C LEU A 782 -7.55 -39.85 -28.42
N TYR A 783 -6.29 -40.15 -28.14
CA TYR A 783 -5.16 -39.86 -29.04
C TYR A 783 -4.85 -41.03 -29.99
N ASN A 784 -5.35 -42.23 -29.69
CA ASN A 784 -5.18 -43.44 -30.50
C ASN A 784 -3.70 -43.75 -30.81
N VAL A 785 -2.84 -43.58 -29.80
CA VAL A 785 -1.42 -43.90 -29.85
C VAL A 785 -1.12 -45.15 -29.02
N THR A 786 -0.15 -45.94 -29.48
CA THR A 786 0.32 -47.16 -28.79
C THR A 786 1.79 -47.12 -28.41
N ASN A 787 2.51 -46.09 -28.87
CA ASN A 787 3.91 -45.85 -28.55
C ASN A 787 4.08 -44.38 -28.13
N ASP A 788 5.07 -44.11 -27.29
CA ASP A 788 5.43 -42.75 -26.84
C ASP A 788 6.20 -41.97 -27.92
N GLU A 789 6.64 -40.74 -27.60
CA GLU A 789 7.40 -39.86 -28.49
C GLU A 789 8.75 -40.47 -28.92
N ASP A 790 9.38 -41.27 -28.06
CA ASP A 790 10.62 -42.01 -28.33
C ASP A 790 10.37 -43.30 -29.14
N GLY A 791 9.11 -43.68 -29.37
CA GLY A 791 8.70 -44.86 -30.12
C GLY A 791 8.64 -46.16 -29.30
N ASN A 792 8.72 -46.10 -27.96
CA ASN A 792 8.57 -47.25 -27.09
C ASN A 792 7.08 -47.59 -26.87
N PRO A 793 6.70 -48.87 -26.74
CA PRO A 793 5.31 -49.25 -26.46
C PRO A 793 4.80 -48.69 -25.13
N ILE A 794 3.67 -47.96 -25.18
CA ILE A 794 3.00 -47.44 -23.99
C ILE A 794 2.46 -48.63 -23.19
N ARG A 795 2.68 -48.60 -21.87
CA ARG A 795 2.22 -49.67 -20.98
C ARG A 795 0.68 -49.78 -20.97
N PRO A 796 0.09 -50.98 -21.04
CA PRO A 796 -1.37 -51.14 -21.08
C PRO A 796 -2.13 -50.56 -19.87
N ASP A 797 -1.47 -50.37 -18.73
CA ASP A 797 -2.03 -49.79 -17.51
C ASP A 797 -1.86 -48.26 -17.40
N TYR A 798 -1.04 -47.64 -18.25
CA TYR A 798 -0.97 -46.19 -18.38
C TYR A 798 -2.15 -45.68 -19.21
N LYS A 799 -3.01 -44.82 -18.64
CA LYS A 799 -4.31 -44.44 -19.22
C LYS A 799 -4.39 -43.03 -19.80
N GLY A 800 -3.46 -42.15 -19.43
CA GLY A 800 -3.35 -40.82 -20.00
C GLY A 800 -2.27 -40.00 -19.33
N GLY A 801 -1.76 -39.02 -20.07
CA GLY A 801 -0.62 -38.19 -19.68
C GLY A 801 0.35 -37.93 -20.84
N LEU A 802 1.54 -37.44 -20.51
CA LEU A 802 2.62 -37.02 -21.42
C LEU A 802 2.95 -38.04 -22.52
N PHE A 803 3.00 -39.35 -22.20
CA PHE A 803 3.31 -40.38 -23.22
C PHE A 803 2.21 -40.56 -24.28
N CYS A 804 1.00 -40.07 -24.03
CA CYS A 804 -0.13 -40.19 -24.94
C CYS A 804 -0.46 -38.91 -25.71
N CYS A 805 0.03 -37.76 -25.23
CA CYS A 805 -0.16 -36.45 -25.86
C CYS A 805 1.19 -35.77 -26.06
N TYR A 806 1.90 -36.18 -27.10
CA TYR A 806 3.17 -35.59 -27.53
C TYR A 806 3.00 -34.86 -28.88
N GLY A 807 4.06 -34.25 -29.40
CA GLY A 807 3.98 -33.44 -30.62
C GLY A 807 3.43 -34.22 -31.81
N GLN A 808 2.63 -33.56 -32.65
CA GLN A 808 2.00 -34.13 -33.86
C GLN A 808 0.90 -35.18 -33.63
N THR A 809 0.62 -35.57 -32.37
CA THR A 809 -0.57 -36.36 -32.04
C THR A 809 -1.86 -35.55 -32.26
N GLN A 810 -3.01 -36.22 -32.32
CA GLN A 810 -4.30 -35.57 -32.51
C GLN A 810 -5.37 -36.22 -31.63
N CYS A 811 -5.94 -35.45 -30.70
CA CYS A 811 -7.09 -35.85 -29.92
C CYS A 811 -8.32 -36.02 -30.83
N LYS A 812 -9.14 -37.03 -30.54
CA LYS A 812 -10.28 -37.45 -31.36
C LYS A 812 -11.26 -36.31 -31.65
N VAL A 813 -11.39 -35.97 -32.93
CA VAL A 813 -12.30 -34.93 -33.45
C VAL A 813 -13.64 -35.55 -33.86
N ARG A 814 -14.75 -34.86 -33.54
CA ARG A 814 -16.11 -35.26 -33.92
C ARG A 814 -16.22 -35.39 -35.44
N GLN A 815 -16.80 -36.50 -35.90
CA GLN A 815 -16.99 -36.77 -37.32
C GLN A 815 -17.71 -35.61 -38.02
N GLY A 816 -17.10 -35.08 -39.09
CA GLY A 816 -17.64 -33.98 -39.89
C GLY A 816 -17.32 -32.57 -39.38
N PHE A 817 -16.64 -32.40 -38.24
CA PHE A 817 -16.14 -31.08 -37.84
C PHE A 817 -15.01 -30.64 -38.79
N GLN A 818 -15.14 -29.45 -39.38
CA GLN A 818 -14.10 -28.82 -40.19
C GLN A 818 -13.72 -27.47 -39.60
N GLY A 819 -12.59 -27.45 -38.90
CA GLY A 819 -11.93 -26.21 -38.48
C GLY A 819 -10.62 -26.04 -39.23
N GLY A 820 -10.34 -24.82 -39.70
CA GLY A 820 -9.04 -24.49 -40.26
C GLY A 820 -7.93 -24.52 -39.19
N LYS A 821 -6.69 -24.73 -39.65
CA LYS A 821 -5.51 -24.45 -38.83
C LYS A 821 -5.45 -22.96 -38.48
N ARG A 822 -4.91 -22.65 -37.31
CA ARG A 822 -4.67 -21.28 -36.82
C ARG A 822 -3.19 -21.06 -36.60
N SER A 823 -2.73 -19.86 -36.96
CA SER A 823 -1.45 -19.30 -36.55
C SER A 823 -1.56 -18.83 -35.09
N LEU A 824 -0.65 -19.30 -34.24
CA LEU A 824 -0.64 -19.04 -32.80
C LEU A 824 0.79 -18.77 -32.31
N TYR A 825 0.87 -17.99 -31.24
CA TYR A 825 2.12 -17.56 -30.60
C TYR A 825 1.98 -17.64 -29.08
N LEU A 826 3.06 -17.97 -28.38
CA LEU A 826 3.15 -17.70 -26.96
C LEU A 826 3.65 -16.27 -26.78
N ARG A 827 2.78 -15.38 -26.31
CA ARG A 827 3.17 -14.04 -25.85
C ARG A 827 3.73 -14.17 -24.45
N TYR A 828 4.96 -13.73 -24.22
CA TYR A 828 5.56 -13.69 -22.89
C TYR A 828 6.11 -12.31 -22.55
N THR A 829 5.82 -11.85 -21.34
CA THR A 829 6.29 -10.58 -20.79
C THR A 829 7.23 -10.87 -19.64
N VAL A 830 8.50 -10.55 -19.86
CA VAL A 830 9.55 -10.65 -18.84
C VAL A 830 9.67 -9.29 -18.14
N LYS A 831 9.84 -9.32 -16.83
CA LYS A 831 10.24 -8.17 -16.02
C LYS A 831 11.57 -8.47 -15.32
N TRP A 832 12.48 -7.51 -15.34
CA TRP A 832 13.81 -7.66 -14.73
C TRP A 832 14.34 -6.29 -14.27
N ILE A 833 15.34 -6.33 -13.39
CA ILE A 833 16.27 -5.21 -13.12
C ILE A 833 17.65 -5.61 -13.62
N ASP A 834 18.57 -4.66 -13.81
CA ASP A 834 19.98 -5.04 -14.03
C ASP A 834 20.53 -5.69 -12.75
N TRP A 835 21.52 -6.58 -12.86
CA TRP A 835 22.06 -7.24 -11.68
C TRP A 835 22.93 -6.26 -10.90
N ASP A 836 22.66 -6.17 -9.61
CA ASP A 836 23.44 -5.43 -8.64
C ASP A 836 23.70 -6.33 -7.43
N SER A 837 24.70 -5.98 -6.63
CA SER A 837 25.04 -6.71 -5.40
C SER A 837 24.00 -6.54 -4.29
N SER A 838 22.95 -5.71 -4.49
CA SER A 838 21.79 -5.62 -3.60
C SER A 838 20.80 -6.77 -3.80
N THR A 839 20.81 -7.37 -4.99
CA THR A 839 19.90 -8.44 -5.36
C THR A 839 20.32 -9.75 -4.70
N ILE A 840 19.40 -10.35 -3.94
CA ILE A 840 19.62 -11.69 -3.38
C ILE A 840 19.20 -12.74 -4.42
N PRO A 841 20.11 -13.62 -4.88
CA PRO A 841 19.74 -14.71 -5.79
C PRO A 841 18.75 -15.67 -5.12
N VAL A 842 17.72 -16.06 -5.87
CA VAL A 842 16.85 -17.19 -5.48
C VAL A 842 17.11 -18.41 -6.34
N GLU A 843 17.27 -19.55 -5.66
CA GLU A 843 17.19 -20.86 -6.28
C GLU A 843 15.74 -21.24 -6.50
N ILE A 844 15.46 -21.75 -7.70
CA ILE A 844 14.17 -22.34 -8.03
C ILE A 844 14.24 -23.82 -7.68
N VAL A 845 13.32 -24.31 -6.86
CA VAL A 845 13.19 -25.73 -6.55
C VAL A 845 11.81 -26.19 -7.01
N VAL A 846 11.80 -27.19 -7.91
CA VAL A 846 10.59 -27.89 -8.31
C VAL A 846 10.47 -29.19 -7.51
N LEU A 847 9.37 -29.32 -6.77
CA LEU A 847 9.00 -30.48 -6.00
C LEU A 847 7.89 -31.25 -6.73
N ASP A 848 7.91 -32.57 -6.61
CA ASP A 848 6.95 -33.49 -7.23
C ASP A 848 6.41 -34.46 -6.17
N VAL A 849 5.09 -34.47 -5.96
CA VAL A 849 4.43 -35.37 -5.01
C VAL A 849 4.61 -36.86 -5.37
N THR A 850 5.07 -37.16 -6.58
CA THR A 850 5.36 -38.52 -7.05
C THR A 850 6.83 -38.93 -6.93
N ASP A 851 7.73 -38.07 -6.45
CA ASP A 851 9.15 -38.41 -6.32
C ASP A 851 9.39 -39.60 -5.38
N THR A 852 9.89 -40.68 -5.94
CA THR A 852 10.19 -41.94 -5.24
C THR A 852 11.50 -41.92 -4.45
N GLY A 853 12.25 -40.81 -4.48
CA GLY A 853 13.57 -40.68 -3.87
C GLY A 853 14.68 -41.47 -4.59
N LYS A 854 14.34 -42.24 -5.64
CA LYS A 854 15.31 -42.98 -6.45
C LYS A 854 16.15 -42.02 -7.29
N ARG A 855 17.44 -42.32 -7.39
CA ARG A 855 18.44 -41.52 -8.12
C ARG A 855 19.27 -42.48 -8.95
N LEU A 856 19.26 -42.33 -10.28
CA LEU A 856 19.93 -43.24 -11.21
C LEU A 856 21.06 -42.51 -11.94
N LEU A 857 22.29 -42.99 -11.76
CA LEU A 857 23.48 -42.47 -12.44
C LEU A 857 23.37 -42.72 -13.96
N GLY A 858 23.24 -41.65 -14.74
CA GLY A 858 23.32 -41.68 -16.20
C GLY A 858 21.99 -41.90 -16.95
N SER A 859 20.84 -41.88 -16.28
CA SER A 859 19.52 -41.95 -16.94
C SER A 859 19.07 -40.55 -17.41
N THR A 860 18.61 -40.43 -18.67
CA THR A 860 18.24 -39.16 -19.31
C THR A 860 16.75 -39.03 -19.68
N GLY A 861 15.96 -40.08 -19.49
CA GLY A 861 14.53 -40.11 -19.86
C GLY A 861 13.57 -39.88 -18.68
N ILE A 862 12.26 -39.89 -18.96
CA ILE A 862 11.21 -40.01 -17.94
C ILE A 862 10.89 -41.52 -17.80
N SER A 863 11.40 -42.16 -16.76
CA SER A 863 11.16 -43.58 -16.48
C SER A 863 10.55 -43.73 -15.07
N PRO A 864 9.63 -44.69 -14.83
CA PRO A 864 9.14 -44.97 -13.48
C PRO A 864 10.22 -45.40 -12.47
N GLU A 865 11.42 -45.72 -12.96
CA GLU A 865 12.59 -46.07 -12.14
C GLU A 865 13.46 -44.85 -11.79
N ASN A 866 13.28 -43.73 -12.50
CA ASN A 866 13.81 -42.42 -12.13
C ASN A 866 12.93 -41.80 -11.04
N GLY A 867 13.50 -40.96 -10.17
CA GLY A 867 12.84 -40.42 -8.96
C GLY A 867 11.42 -39.89 -9.18
N CYS A 868 11.33 -38.77 -9.89
CA CYS A 868 10.09 -38.04 -10.20
C CYS A 868 9.31 -38.67 -11.35
N GLN A 869 8.00 -38.87 -11.17
CA GLN A 869 7.10 -39.39 -12.21
C GLN A 869 6.38 -38.26 -12.98
N VAL A 870 6.43 -37.02 -12.46
CA VAL A 870 5.77 -35.80 -12.98
C VAL A 870 4.25 -35.81 -12.89
N GLU A 871 3.61 -36.91 -13.27
CA GLU A 871 2.16 -37.05 -13.38
C GLU A 871 1.64 -38.33 -12.71
N TYR A 872 0.33 -38.38 -12.45
CA TYR A 872 -0.34 -39.57 -11.94
C TYR A 872 -1.82 -39.63 -12.34
N ALA A 873 -2.46 -40.76 -12.03
CA ALA A 873 -3.90 -40.92 -12.16
C ALA A 873 -4.59 -40.81 -10.79
N VAL A 874 -5.76 -40.20 -10.78
CA VAL A 874 -6.71 -40.16 -9.66
C VAL A 874 -7.87 -41.08 -10.04
N GLU A 875 -8.13 -42.10 -9.24
CA GLU A 875 -9.24 -43.04 -9.50
C GLU A 875 -10.58 -42.47 -9.02
N SER A 876 -11.68 -42.89 -9.67
CA SER A 876 -13.02 -42.50 -9.25
C SER A 876 -13.34 -42.99 -7.84
N CYS A 877 -13.92 -42.13 -7.01
CA CYS A 877 -14.32 -42.43 -5.65
C CYS A 877 -15.40 -43.51 -5.57
N THR A 878 -15.34 -44.32 -4.52
CA THR A 878 -16.39 -45.29 -4.20
C THR A 878 -17.52 -44.64 -3.40
N ALA A 879 -18.67 -45.32 -3.32
CA ALA A 879 -19.79 -44.86 -2.48
C ALA A 879 -19.42 -44.75 -0.99
N THR A 880 -18.39 -45.48 -0.54
CA THR A 880 -17.80 -45.39 0.80
C THR A 880 -16.99 -44.11 0.99
N ASP A 881 -16.19 -43.71 -0.01
CA ASP A 881 -15.34 -42.51 0.08
C ASP A 881 -16.20 -41.23 0.04
N ALA A 882 -17.23 -41.23 -0.80
CA ALA A 882 -18.24 -40.16 -0.86
C ALA A 882 -18.91 -39.87 0.49
N ALA A 883 -19.06 -40.88 1.35
CA ALA A 883 -19.63 -40.75 2.69
C ALA A 883 -18.59 -40.43 3.78
N GLY A 884 -17.30 -40.64 3.51
CA GLY A 884 -16.20 -40.46 4.45
C GLY A 884 -15.43 -39.15 4.25
N ASN A 885 -14.73 -39.03 3.12
CA ASN A 885 -13.86 -37.88 2.81
C ASN A 885 -14.47 -36.90 1.77
N GLY A 886 -15.62 -37.26 1.17
CA GLY A 886 -16.32 -36.40 0.22
C GLY A 886 -15.80 -36.47 -1.21
N CYS A 887 -15.23 -37.62 -1.63
CA CYS A 887 -14.60 -37.79 -2.95
C CYS A 887 -13.43 -36.83 -3.19
N ILE A 888 -12.51 -36.81 -2.23
CA ILE A 888 -11.22 -36.10 -2.33
C ILE A 888 -10.12 -37.16 -2.35
N ASP A 889 -9.33 -37.21 -3.44
CA ASP A 889 -8.07 -37.94 -3.45
C ASP A 889 -6.98 -37.05 -2.83
N ILE A 890 -6.19 -37.63 -1.94
CA ILE A 890 -5.14 -36.95 -1.17
C ILE A 890 -3.84 -37.71 -1.43
N LYS A 891 -3.01 -37.18 -2.32
CA LYS A 891 -1.68 -37.73 -2.56
C LYS A 891 -0.66 -36.97 -1.73
N ARG A 892 0.06 -37.67 -0.87
CA ARG A 892 1.01 -37.07 0.08
C ARG A 892 2.36 -37.80 0.02
N ASN A 893 3.45 -37.03 0.05
CA ASN A 893 4.82 -37.55 0.01
C ASN A 893 5.77 -36.73 0.88
N ASN A 894 6.85 -37.33 1.35
CA ASN A 894 7.87 -36.69 2.19
C ASN A 894 9.17 -36.54 1.39
N LEU A 895 9.63 -35.29 1.25
CA LEU A 895 10.72 -34.90 0.39
C LEU A 895 11.87 -34.33 1.22
N THR A 896 13.03 -34.97 1.18
CA THR A 896 14.24 -34.48 1.87
C THR A 896 14.93 -33.40 1.04
N MET A 897 15.07 -32.21 1.61
CA MET A 897 15.64 -31.05 0.92
C MET A 897 17.17 -31.11 0.87
N PRO A 898 17.82 -31.01 -0.31
CA PRO A 898 19.28 -31.11 -0.44
C PRO A 898 19.98 -29.83 0.01
N THR A 899 19.38 -28.69 -0.26
CA THR A 899 19.80 -27.34 0.14
C THR A 899 18.74 -26.74 1.06
N GLY A 900 19.17 -25.82 1.93
CA GLY A 900 18.29 -25.07 2.82
C GLY A 900 18.24 -23.60 2.42
N GLY A 901 17.19 -22.90 2.80
CA GLY A 901 16.98 -21.49 2.47
C GLY A 901 15.64 -20.97 2.98
N TYR A 902 15.44 -19.68 2.85
CA TYR A 902 14.20 -19.00 3.22
C TYR A 902 13.23 -18.99 2.04
N VAL A 903 11.98 -19.37 2.29
CA VAL A 903 10.94 -19.44 1.24
C VAL A 903 10.46 -18.03 0.93
N ILE A 904 10.73 -17.57 -0.30
CA ILE A 904 10.41 -16.22 -0.78
C ILE A 904 9.08 -16.22 -1.54
N TYR A 905 8.83 -17.29 -2.29
CA TYR A 905 7.65 -17.49 -3.11
C TYR A 905 7.34 -18.97 -3.18
N ALA A 906 6.06 -19.33 -3.16
CA ALA A 906 5.63 -20.71 -3.32
C ALA A 906 4.29 -20.80 -4.08
N VAL A 907 4.17 -21.75 -5.01
CA VAL A 907 2.95 -22.01 -5.79
C VAL A 907 2.88 -23.47 -6.24
N ALA A 908 1.68 -24.04 -6.30
CA ALA A 908 1.48 -25.36 -6.90
C ALA A 908 1.10 -25.27 -8.38
N HIS A 909 1.41 -26.32 -9.13
CA HIS A 909 0.84 -26.57 -10.46
C HIS A 909 -0.07 -27.80 -10.37
N GLN A 910 -1.33 -27.61 -10.74
CA GLN A 910 -2.37 -28.65 -10.79
C GLN A 910 -3.17 -28.53 -12.09
N HIS A 911 -3.75 -29.64 -12.52
CA HIS A 911 -4.64 -29.72 -13.68
C HIS A 911 -6.11 -29.66 -13.25
N ALA A 912 -7.01 -29.62 -14.23
CA ALA A 912 -8.45 -29.68 -13.99
C ALA A 912 -8.82 -30.85 -13.06
N GLY A 913 -9.74 -30.61 -12.12
CA GLY A 913 -10.03 -31.53 -11.02
C GLY A 913 -9.22 -31.25 -9.75
N GLY A 914 -8.13 -30.48 -9.82
CA GLY A 914 -7.38 -30.03 -8.64
C GLY A 914 -8.27 -29.24 -7.67
N ILE A 915 -8.13 -29.52 -6.38
CA ILE A 915 -8.82 -28.83 -5.27
C ILE A 915 -7.86 -27.88 -4.54
N GLY A 916 -6.58 -28.23 -4.49
CA GLY A 916 -5.52 -27.47 -3.85
C GLY A 916 -4.31 -28.35 -3.55
N SER A 917 -3.22 -27.73 -3.15
CA SER A 917 -1.97 -28.40 -2.80
C SER A 917 -1.35 -27.68 -1.60
N THR A 918 -0.81 -28.42 -0.63
CA THR A 918 -0.19 -27.86 0.58
C THR A 918 1.19 -28.44 0.81
N LEU A 919 2.15 -27.56 1.07
CA LEU A 919 3.49 -27.90 1.52
C LEU A 919 3.57 -27.64 3.03
N TYR A 920 4.03 -28.63 3.79
CA TYR A 920 4.24 -28.56 5.23
C TYR A 920 5.73 -28.75 5.58
N GLY A 921 6.19 -28.05 6.61
CA GLY A 921 7.51 -28.25 7.22
C GLY A 921 7.60 -29.56 7.99
N GLN A 922 8.81 -29.92 8.43
CA GLN A 922 9.03 -31.19 9.16
C GLN A 922 8.33 -31.24 10.53
N ASP A 923 8.02 -30.08 11.12
CA ASP A 923 7.23 -29.91 12.35
C ASP A 923 5.70 -30.05 12.14
N GLY A 924 5.26 -30.17 10.88
CA GLY A 924 3.85 -30.24 10.48
C GLY A 924 3.19 -28.87 10.30
N ASN A 925 3.90 -27.75 10.46
CA ASN A 925 3.37 -26.43 10.16
C ASN A 925 3.22 -26.23 8.64
N VAL A 926 2.22 -25.46 8.22
CA VAL A 926 1.99 -25.14 6.81
C VAL A 926 3.01 -24.09 6.34
N ILE A 927 3.79 -24.44 5.32
CA ILE A 927 4.67 -23.51 4.59
C ILE A 927 3.85 -22.72 3.56
N CYS A 928 2.99 -23.41 2.80
CA CYS A 928 2.13 -22.79 1.81
C CYS A 928 0.95 -23.70 1.45
N THR A 929 -0.26 -23.14 1.36
CA THR A 929 -1.41 -23.77 0.70
C THR A 929 -1.73 -22.99 -0.58
N SER A 930 -1.62 -23.66 -1.73
CA SER A 930 -1.88 -23.11 -3.05
C SER A 930 -3.19 -23.71 -3.60
N ILE A 931 -4.14 -22.84 -3.98
CA ILE A 931 -5.52 -23.19 -4.33
C ILE A 931 -5.80 -22.78 -5.78
N PRO A 932 -6.38 -23.65 -6.62
CA PRO A 932 -6.77 -23.32 -7.99
C PRO A 932 -7.89 -22.30 -8.07
N ILE A 933 -7.71 -21.35 -8.98
CA ILE A 933 -8.67 -20.33 -9.38
C ILE A 933 -9.33 -20.80 -10.67
N TYR A 934 -10.55 -21.33 -10.56
CA TYR A 934 -11.34 -21.71 -11.73
C TYR A 934 -12.02 -20.50 -12.37
N GLY A 935 -12.20 -20.55 -13.69
CA GLY A 935 -13.03 -19.59 -14.42
C GLY A 935 -14.53 -19.81 -14.17
N ASN A 936 -15.37 -18.87 -14.64
CA ASN A 936 -16.83 -18.93 -14.50
C ASN A 936 -17.60 -18.30 -15.67
N GLY A 937 -16.95 -18.14 -16.82
CA GLY A 937 -17.49 -17.56 -18.04
C GLY A 937 -16.81 -18.09 -19.30
N ASN A 938 -16.89 -17.35 -20.39
CA ASN A 938 -16.34 -17.76 -21.70
C ASN A 938 -15.26 -16.79 -22.22
N GLU A 939 -14.76 -15.89 -21.39
CA GLU A 939 -13.71 -14.93 -21.76
C GLU A 939 -12.33 -15.53 -21.46
N ALA A 940 -11.31 -15.17 -22.25
CA ALA A 940 -9.96 -15.66 -22.06
C ALA A 940 -9.40 -15.19 -20.70
N GLY A 941 -8.98 -16.15 -19.86
CA GLY A 941 -8.58 -15.93 -18.47
C GLY A 941 -9.74 -16.06 -17.46
N ASN A 942 -10.92 -16.46 -17.90
CA ASN A 942 -12.08 -16.70 -17.04
C ASN A 942 -12.94 -17.89 -17.50
N GLU A 943 -12.36 -18.86 -18.20
CA GLU A 943 -13.03 -20.00 -18.82
C GLU A 943 -13.61 -20.99 -17.79
N ASP A 944 -14.92 -21.20 -17.81
CA ASP A 944 -15.65 -22.11 -16.91
C ASP A 944 -15.14 -23.56 -17.03
N GLY A 945 -14.92 -24.21 -15.90
CA GLY A 945 -14.34 -25.56 -15.82
C GLY A 945 -12.82 -25.65 -16.01
N TYR A 946 -12.12 -24.55 -16.30
CA TYR A 946 -10.65 -24.51 -16.42
C TYR A 946 -10.00 -23.81 -15.23
N ILE A 947 -8.81 -24.26 -14.84
CA ILE A 947 -7.94 -23.52 -13.93
C ILE A 947 -7.31 -22.38 -14.73
N VAL A 948 -7.54 -21.14 -14.31
CA VAL A 948 -7.06 -19.91 -14.94
C VAL A 948 -6.05 -19.16 -14.06
N GLY A 949 -5.81 -19.64 -12.84
CA GLY A 949 -4.88 -19.12 -11.84
C GLY A 949 -4.63 -20.13 -10.73
N MET A 950 -3.55 -19.95 -9.98
CA MET A 950 -3.28 -20.60 -8.70
C MET A 950 -2.99 -19.52 -7.66
N SER A 951 -3.46 -19.69 -6.42
CA SER A 951 -3.07 -18.78 -5.33
C SER A 951 -1.60 -19.01 -4.97
N THR A 952 -0.86 -17.92 -4.82
CA THR A 952 0.57 -17.94 -4.50
C THR A 952 0.79 -17.53 -3.05
N CYS A 953 1.83 -18.09 -2.43
CA CYS A 953 2.27 -17.71 -1.09
C CYS A 953 3.51 -16.82 -1.20
N TYR A 954 3.49 -15.72 -0.45
CA TYR A 954 4.63 -14.89 -0.14
C TYR A 954 4.79 -14.88 1.38
N PRO A 955 5.56 -15.81 1.96
CA PRO A 955 5.89 -15.75 3.39
C PRO A 955 6.56 -14.40 3.71
N GLU A 956 6.39 -13.90 4.94
CA GLU A 956 7.14 -12.72 5.35
C GLU A 956 8.64 -13.04 5.21
N PRO A 957 9.45 -12.21 4.54
CA PRO A 957 10.78 -12.66 4.16
C PRO A 957 11.65 -12.94 5.40
N GLY A 958 12.22 -14.13 5.47
CA GLY A 958 12.93 -14.64 6.66
C GLY A 958 12.07 -15.47 7.64
N SER A 959 10.74 -15.41 7.56
CA SER A 959 9.83 -16.10 8.52
C SER A 959 9.76 -17.62 8.36
N VAL A 960 9.89 -18.13 7.13
CA VAL A 960 9.86 -19.56 6.83
C VAL A 960 11.22 -19.98 6.27
N LYS A 961 11.95 -20.78 7.06
CA LYS A 961 13.24 -21.35 6.69
C LYS A 961 13.14 -22.86 6.57
N ILE A 962 13.56 -23.38 5.41
CA ILE A 962 13.80 -24.80 5.18
C ILE A 962 15.26 -25.08 5.52
N THR A 963 15.52 -26.11 6.32
CA THR A 963 16.88 -26.56 6.65
C THR A 963 17.38 -27.61 5.66
N ALA A 964 18.69 -27.63 5.38
CA ALA A 964 19.28 -28.68 4.56
C ALA A 964 19.15 -30.04 5.28
N GLY A 965 18.60 -31.03 4.59
CA GLY A 965 18.21 -32.32 5.16
C GLY A 965 16.81 -32.37 5.79
N GLU A 966 16.03 -31.28 5.73
CA GLU A 966 14.66 -31.25 6.24
C GLU A 966 13.71 -32.09 5.39
N ASN A 967 12.80 -32.83 6.05
CA ASN A 967 11.73 -33.58 5.39
C ASN A 967 10.46 -32.74 5.28
N LEU A 968 10.24 -32.13 4.12
CA LEU A 968 8.98 -31.44 3.81
C LEU A 968 7.90 -32.44 3.42
N THR A 969 6.68 -32.22 3.88
CA THR A 969 5.51 -33.01 3.42
C THR A 969 4.81 -32.24 2.32
N LEU A 970 4.77 -32.79 1.10
CA LEU A 970 3.98 -32.26 0.00
C LEU A 970 2.67 -33.05 -0.12
N GLU A 971 1.54 -32.35 -0.12
CA GLU A 971 0.20 -32.90 -0.33
C GLU A 971 -0.47 -32.25 -1.54
N SER A 972 -0.99 -33.06 -2.45
CA SER A 972 -1.79 -32.61 -3.60
C SER A 972 -3.18 -33.24 -3.52
N ASN A 973 -4.21 -32.39 -3.54
CA ASN A 973 -5.60 -32.78 -3.36
C ASN A 973 -6.39 -32.59 -4.66
N TYR A 974 -7.10 -33.63 -5.07
CA TYR A 974 -7.90 -33.69 -6.29
C TYR A 974 -9.33 -34.16 -6.01
N ASN A 975 -10.28 -33.72 -6.83
CA ASN A 975 -11.65 -34.22 -6.80
C ASN A 975 -11.69 -35.59 -7.45
N SER A 976 -12.00 -36.64 -6.68
CA SER A 976 -12.14 -38.02 -7.20
C SER A 976 -13.58 -38.37 -7.60
N THR A 977 -14.51 -37.41 -7.66
CA THR A 977 -15.88 -37.66 -8.17
C THR A 977 -15.86 -38.28 -9.57
N ASN A 978 -14.88 -37.89 -10.39
CA ASN A 978 -14.54 -38.54 -11.65
C ASN A 978 -13.10 -39.06 -11.58
N LYS A 979 -12.76 -39.98 -12.48
CA LYS A 979 -11.36 -40.37 -12.74
C LYS A 979 -10.66 -39.20 -13.44
N HIS A 980 -9.41 -38.94 -13.05
CA HIS A 980 -8.50 -38.05 -13.77
C HIS A 980 -7.20 -38.79 -14.16
N THR A 981 -6.57 -38.42 -15.27
CA THR A 981 -5.25 -38.96 -15.68
C THR A 981 -4.29 -37.84 -16.09
N GLY A 982 -2.98 -38.13 -16.14
CA GLY A 982 -1.97 -37.13 -16.48
C GLY A 982 -1.85 -35.96 -15.49
N VAL A 983 -2.54 -36.03 -14.35
CA VAL A 983 -2.64 -34.90 -13.43
C VAL A 983 -1.35 -34.70 -12.65
N MET A 984 -1.06 -33.45 -12.35
CA MET A 984 0.20 -33.03 -11.73
C MET A 984 0.01 -32.60 -10.29
N GLY A 985 1.00 -32.91 -9.45
CA GLY A 985 1.06 -32.48 -8.05
C GLY A 985 2.41 -31.81 -7.79
N LEU A 986 2.74 -30.82 -8.61
CA LEU A 986 4.03 -30.13 -8.53
C LEU A 986 3.91 -28.92 -7.60
N PHE A 987 5.02 -28.58 -6.94
CA PHE A 987 5.15 -27.36 -6.15
C PHE A 987 6.44 -26.64 -6.52
N TYR A 988 6.33 -25.40 -6.95
CA TYR A 988 7.47 -24.50 -7.11
C TYR A 988 7.68 -23.75 -5.81
N ILE A 989 8.90 -23.78 -5.29
CA ILE A 989 9.34 -22.88 -4.23
C ILE A 989 10.58 -22.13 -4.71
N TYR A 990 10.66 -20.83 -4.43
CA TYR A 990 11.87 -20.04 -4.61
C TYR A 990 12.49 -19.87 -3.22
N ILE A 991 13.70 -20.39 -3.06
CA ILE A 991 14.45 -20.32 -1.80
C ILE A 991 15.68 -19.43 -1.99
N ALA A 992 15.94 -18.56 -1.02
CA ALA A 992 17.21 -17.85 -0.92
C ALA A 992 18.03 -18.49 0.22
N GLU A 993 19.30 -18.83 -0.02
CA GLU A 993 20.18 -19.31 1.05
C GLU A 993 20.27 -18.28 2.19
N GLN A 994 20.27 -17.00 1.81
CA GLN A 994 20.26 -15.85 2.71
C GLN A 994 18.83 -15.39 2.97
N ALA A 995 18.51 -15.10 4.24
CA ALA A 995 17.33 -14.29 4.54
C ALA A 995 17.60 -12.89 4.00
N PRO A 996 16.56 -12.11 3.65
CA PRO A 996 16.78 -10.67 3.68
C PRO A 996 16.96 -10.34 5.16
N ASN A 997 17.94 -9.51 5.47
CA ASN A 997 18.11 -9.04 6.84
C ASN A 997 17.02 -7.99 7.18
N VAL A 998 15.72 -8.28 6.94
CA VAL A 998 14.58 -7.34 7.00
C VAL A 998 13.24 -8.01 7.36
N THR A 999 12.60 -7.57 8.45
CA THR A 999 11.20 -7.88 8.78
C THR A 999 10.23 -6.91 8.08
N PHE A 1000 9.48 -7.41 7.09
CA PHE A 1000 8.38 -6.69 6.44
C PHE A 1000 7.02 -7.06 7.04
N SER A 1001 6.20 -6.08 7.42
CA SER A 1001 4.76 -6.29 7.61
C SER A 1001 3.99 -5.89 6.35
N GLN A 1002 3.21 -6.80 5.77
CA GLN A 1002 2.32 -6.52 4.63
C GLN A 1002 0.84 -6.51 5.05
N ALA A 1003 0.09 -5.48 4.64
CA ALA A 1003 -1.20 -5.63 3.95
C ALA A 1003 -1.82 -4.27 3.55
N PRO A 1004 -2.66 -4.18 2.48
CA PRO A 1004 -2.91 -5.17 1.44
C PRO A 1004 -2.49 -4.68 0.04
N VAL A 1005 -2.18 -5.63 -0.85
CA VAL A 1005 -2.20 -5.39 -2.30
C VAL A 1005 -3.65 -5.16 -2.74
N GLN A 1006 -4.00 -3.94 -3.16
CA GLN A 1006 -5.17 -3.74 -4.02
C GLN A 1006 -4.78 -3.87 -5.48
N MET A 1007 -5.46 -4.77 -6.19
CA MET A 1007 -5.41 -4.84 -7.64
C MET A 1007 -5.77 -3.47 -8.23
N HIS A 1008 -4.95 -2.96 -9.15
CA HIS A 1008 -5.40 -1.90 -10.04
C HIS A 1008 -6.24 -2.50 -11.18
N GLU A 1009 -7.41 -3.05 -10.82
CA GLU A 1009 -8.42 -3.35 -11.84
C GLU A 1009 -8.87 -2.02 -12.45
N SER A 1010 -8.65 -1.85 -13.75
CA SER A 1010 -8.93 -0.60 -14.46
C SER A 1010 -10.42 -0.23 -14.38
N ILE A 1011 -10.78 0.66 -13.47
CA ILE A 1011 -12.14 1.23 -13.41
C ILE A 1011 -12.37 2.00 -14.71
N LYS A 1012 -13.27 1.49 -15.57
CA LYS A 1012 -13.72 2.19 -16.78
C LYS A 1012 -14.62 3.38 -16.43
N VAL A 1013 -14.03 4.42 -15.84
CA VAL A 1013 -14.67 5.71 -15.45
C VAL A 1013 -15.38 6.37 -16.65
N THR A 1014 -14.90 6.12 -17.87
CA THR A 1014 -15.42 6.70 -19.11
C THR A 1014 -16.91 6.42 -19.35
N THR A 1015 -17.38 5.18 -19.16
CA THR A 1015 -18.78 4.82 -19.49
C THR A 1015 -19.84 5.40 -18.54
N TYR A 1016 -19.48 5.61 -17.27
CA TYR A 1016 -20.38 6.18 -16.26
C TYR A 1016 -20.45 7.71 -16.34
N ALA A 1017 -19.35 8.39 -16.68
CA ALA A 1017 -19.35 9.84 -16.90
C ALA A 1017 -20.26 10.24 -18.09
N TRP A 1018 -20.14 9.55 -19.23
CA TRP A 1018 -20.94 9.84 -20.43
C TRP A 1018 -22.45 9.68 -20.20
N SER A 1019 -22.87 8.68 -19.43
CA SER A 1019 -24.29 8.46 -19.14
C SER A 1019 -24.87 9.57 -18.24
N ILE A 1020 -24.13 10.06 -17.24
CA ILE A 1020 -24.53 11.23 -16.43
C ILE A 1020 -24.67 12.49 -17.30
N VAL A 1021 -23.71 12.75 -18.19
CA VAL A 1021 -23.73 13.90 -19.11
C VAL A 1021 -24.96 13.86 -20.03
N VAL A 1022 -25.30 12.68 -20.59
CA VAL A 1022 -26.48 12.50 -21.44
C VAL A 1022 -27.78 12.75 -20.67
N PHE A 1023 -27.92 12.26 -19.44
CA PHE A 1023 -29.14 12.51 -18.63
C PHE A 1023 -29.30 13.98 -18.22
N ILE A 1024 -28.20 14.69 -17.91
CA ILE A 1024 -28.24 16.13 -17.65
C ILE A 1024 -28.63 16.90 -18.92
N GLY A 1025 -28.06 16.55 -20.08
CA GLY A 1025 -28.44 17.13 -21.37
C GLY A 1025 -29.91 16.93 -21.72
N LEU A 1026 -30.47 15.75 -21.43
CA LEU A 1026 -31.88 15.43 -21.63
C LEU A 1026 -32.79 16.24 -20.68
N ALA A 1027 -32.41 16.37 -19.40
CA ALA A 1027 -33.17 17.16 -18.43
C ALA A 1027 -33.20 18.66 -18.81
N VAL A 1028 -32.06 19.22 -19.25
CA VAL A 1028 -31.96 20.62 -19.69
C VAL A 1028 -32.78 20.85 -20.96
N THR A 1029 -32.69 19.97 -21.97
CA THR A 1029 -33.49 20.12 -23.21
C THR A 1029 -35.00 20.01 -22.95
N ILE A 1030 -35.45 19.12 -22.06
CA ILE A 1030 -36.86 19.06 -21.63
C ILE A 1030 -37.27 20.35 -20.92
N ALA A 1031 -36.45 20.88 -20.00
CA ALA A 1031 -36.75 22.13 -19.31
C ALA A 1031 -36.87 23.33 -20.27
N VAL A 1032 -35.96 23.42 -21.25
CA VAL A 1032 -36.00 24.46 -22.30
C VAL A 1032 -37.23 24.30 -23.21
N ALA A 1033 -37.57 23.06 -23.61
CA ALA A 1033 -38.75 22.78 -24.43
C ALA A 1033 -40.06 23.15 -23.70
N VAL A 1034 -40.18 22.79 -22.41
CA VAL A 1034 -41.33 23.16 -21.56
C VAL A 1034 -41.41 24.67 -21.38
N HIS A 1035 -40.28 25.36 -21.13
CA HIS A 1035 -40.25 26.81 -21.01
C HIS A 1035 -40.66 27.51 -22.31
N SER A 1036 -40.17 27.03 -23.46
CA SER A 1036 -40.51 27.56 -24.78
C SER A 1036 -41.97 27.31 -25.15
N TRP A 1037 -42.53 26.14 -24.82
CA TRP A 1037 -43.95 25.82 -24.99
C TRP A 1037 -44.84 26.73 -24.12
N LEU A 1038 -44.48 26.95 -22.85
CA LEU A 1038 -45.19 27.86 -21.95
C LEU A 1038 -45.10 29.32 -22.40
N LYS A 1039 -43.96 29.75 -22.96
CA LYS A 1039 -43.77 31.08 -23.55
C LYS A 1039 -44.66 31.27 -24.78
N LYS A 1040 -44.67 30.29 -25.71
CA LYS A 1040 -45.54 30.29 -26.89
C LYS A 1040 -47.03 30.34 -26.53
N ARG A 1041 -47.41 29.76 -25.38
CA ARG A 1041 -48.77 29.84 -24.81
C ARG A 1041 -49.09 31.17 -24.10
N ARG A 1042 -48.09 31.96 -23.72
CA ARG A 1042 -48.23 33.33 -23.20
C ARG A 1042 -48.33 34.38 -24.31
N GLU A 1043 -47.62 34.17 -25.41
CA GLU A 1043 -47.60 35.08 -26.58
C GLU A 1043 -48.76 34.80 -27.55
N GLY A 1044 -49.38 33.62 -27.49
CA GLY A 1044 -50.61 33.24 -28.19
C GLY A 1044 -51.87 33.94 -27.63
N GLY A 1045 -51.90 35.27 -27.65
CA GLY A 1045 -53.11 36.05 -27.38
C GLY A 1045 -54.18 35.81 -28.45
N TYR A 1046 -55.40 35.51 -28.02
CA TYR A 1046 -56.57 35.40 -28.90
C TYR A 1046 -56.78 36.72 -29.68
N LYS A 1047 -56.70 36.69 -31.01
CA LYS A 1047 -57.17 37.80 -31.85
C LYS A 1047 -58.71 37.76 -31.92
N PRO A 1048 -59.42 38.86 -31.66
CA PRO A 1048 -60.85 38.97 -31.94
C PRO A 1048 -61.08 39.27 -33.44
N VAL A 1049 -62.12 38.66 -34.02
CA VAL A 1049 -62.59 38.80 -35.40
C VAL A 1049 -64.13 38.67 -35.33
N PRO A 1050 -64.93 39.59 -35.93
CA PRO A 1050 -65.24 40.82 -35.21
C PRO A 1050 -66.75 41.16 -35.18
N LYS A 1051 -67.08 42.27 -34.51
CA LYS A 1051 -67.77 43.38 -35.19
C LYS A 1051 -66.89 44.61 -35.07
#